data_AF-A0AB32UYG3-F1
#
_entry.id   AF-A0AB32UYG3-F1
#
_cell.length_a   1.000
_cell.length_b   1.000
_cell.length_c   1.000
_cell.angle_alpha   90.00
_cell.angle_beta   90.00
_cell.angle_gamma   90.00
#
_symmetry.space_group_name_H-M   'P 1'
#
loop_
_entity.id
_entity.type
_entity.pdbx_description
1 polymer ?
#
loop_
_entity_poly.entity_id
_entity_poly.type
_entity_poly.pdbx_seq_one_letter_code
_entity_poly.pdbx_strand_id
1 'polypeptide(L)'
;MGMESCRDVNASVVSCCDASINGSVHIGDTIKEGEELDVDFLNEFDSYVEDINDRLTVSRLVSDSVIRGMVNAVEQEAADRIAQKELELVRLKKMMNHYHVCSDENKSLLKHYEPNIEKDGVFSRLSDSFCEHDRIRESLGSLQNAAKGQFKNLRIEIDKIRGHSSIRRINSSPEWVGLGGILQEDETTDRIDVDKTLDSLRITLDTIYEQVDDIICSSSVSLCQWQLELEYQEDVEHMVVASCIRSLKEQFEERLWDQNAQCYGNGNVNWIEKINEISSLRQELDTISKSLSNPETGMLNSHSSLEINDDLSNNKRTDHLHRKVSENHVSSLWEGNGKQEESVIAVPENLDAAQLSHMSKGELVNFFKIEMTKMKRNHDYKLQQLTEEYFTLKREYLKERGSSLPFRKDKEFDVLRKKIPDVIVKLDRILVGNEKFPLVSNNGETLGSLKDRLESLLSENHQLRDSLFDKKKEVNSLSSQVSDAIVKISQYSLTEDNLLKKVENLESAVEDVHIESAISGDVYKCFIREAISQTKRISEDLEVEHIIMKEIYDLIWRDASCNMPHASKSEFEDSDLESLIMEGLCAIVFRAAFSEAKEKLHDLSKDACKKERVLKLEVEEKEKLQQHMLLMASTIDEKEKLLNETSAAMEREKEKFMLASQELDVVRDKTNRQQMIISKCNEESNVLKVNLRQASEKLELQQVETCKLNEKLDQAVKDLRESDDEKRRLLVAAKEKENILSLFEANENEHRKQMESIIILVEGLYKTFADFECQVAEDMKRSNLRLENLNSQFSSLIQMANVLKRKGLHYKQNLERRCSDLEKAETEVDLLGDQVDVLLGLLEKIYIALDHYSPILKHYTGVMEILNLVRRELSGESTRPV
;
A
#
# COMPACT_ATOMS: atom_id res chain seq x y z
N MET A 1 41.58 -0.69 13.28
CA MET A 1 42.94 -0.44 12.77
C MET A 1 42.77 0.55 11.63
N GLY A 2 43.16 1.82 11.82
CA GLY A 2 42.52 2.98 11.16
C GLY A 2 41.11 3.22 11.76
N MET A 3 40.71 4.33 12.36
CA MET A 3 41.33 5.65 12.66
C MET A 3 41.44 6.69 11.53
N GLU A 4 41.19 7.94 11.94
CA GLU A 4 41.31 9.25 11.26
C GLU A 4 40.28 9.57 10.15
N SER A 5 39.71 10.79 10.07
CA SER A 5 39.68 11.90 11.04
C SER A 5 38.50 12.85 10.76
N CYS A 6 37.80 13.31 11.80
CA CYS A 6 36.93 14.48 11.72
C CYS A 6 37.73 15.77 11.98
N ARG A 7 37.34 16.89 11.37
CA ARG A 7 37.73 18.24 11.81
C ARG A 7 36.59 19.24 11.67
N ASP A 8 36.46 20.06 12.70
CA ASP A 8 35.53 21.17 12.78
C ASP A 8 35.96 22.34 11.88
N VAL A 9 34.99 23.13 11.44
CA VAL A 9 35.15 24.59 11.31
C VAL A 9 33.91 25.23 11.90
N ASN A 10 34.10 26.12 12.87
CA ASN A 10 33.03 26.95 13.42
C ASN A 10 33.59 28.35 13.74
N ALA A 11 32.73 29.36 13.66
CA ALA A 11 33.00 30.79 13.90
C ALA A 11 34.06 31.49 13.02
N SER A 12 33.61 32.45 12.20
CA SER A 12 34.14 33.82 12.25
C SER A 12 33.12 34.82 11.69
N VAL A 13 32.72 35.79 12.52
CA VAL A 13 31.95 36.97 12.13
C VAL A 13 32.84 38.17 12.37
N VAL A 14 33.03 39.06 11.38
CA VAL A 14 33.27 40.50 11.59
C VAL A 14 33.23 41.28 10.26
N SER A 15 32.56 42.44 10.34
CA SER A 15 32.64 43.68 9.53
C SER A 15 33.65 43.80 8.39
N CYS A 16 33.21 44.31 7.22
CA CYS A 16 33.47 45.71 6.82
C CYS A 16 32.69 46.12 5.53
N CYS A 17 32.44 47.42 5.38
CA CYS A 17 31.80 48.03 4.20
C CYS A 17 32.83 48.65 3.23
N ASP A 18 32.29 49.18 2.12
CA ASP A 18 32.86 50.22 1.24
C ASP A 18 34.10 49.91 0.38
N ALA A 19 33.85 49.72 -0.93
CA ALA A 19 34.83 49.95 -1.99
C ALA A 19 34.15 50.55 -3.25
N SER A 20 34.49 51.80 -3.53
CA SER A 20 34.02 52.66 -4.64
C SER A 20 33.90 51.99 -6.03
N ILE A 21 32.85 52.39 -6.78
CA ILE A 21 32.84 52.35 -8.25
C ILE A 21 32.70 53.79 -8.78
N ASN A 22 33.77 54.33 -9.34
CA ASN A 22 33.75 55.57 -10.13
C ASN A 22 33.56 55.23 -11.62
N GLY A 23 32.58 55.84 -12.28
CA GLY A 23 32.27 55.62 -13.70
C GLY A 23 31.65 56.84 -14.37
N SER A 24 32.47 57.86 -14.65
CA SER A 24 32.00 59.12 -15.26
C SER A 24 31.97 59.04 -16.79
N VAL A 25 30.81 59.38 -17.37
CA VAL A 25 30.64 59.82 -18.77
C VAL A 25 29.65 61.01 -18.74
N HIS A 26 29.82 61.98 -19.65
CA HIS A 26 29.22 63.32 -19.54
C HIS A 26 28.83 63.88 -20.93
N ILE A 27 28.05 64.97 -20.96
CA ILE A 27 27.50 65.67 -22.16
C ILE A 27 26.36 64.87 -22.84
N GLY A 28 25.20 65.43 -23.23
CA GLY A 28 24.60 66.78 -23.16
C GLY A 28 23.18 66.73 -23.79
N ASP A 29 22.35 67.76 -23.89
CA ASP A 29 22.44 69.17 -23.48
C ASP A 29 21.01 69.78 -23.34
N THR A 30 20.88 70.94 -22.67
CA THR A 30 19.73 71.86 -22.46
C THR A 30 18.30 71.53 -22.94
N ILE A 31 17.33 71.76 -22.04
CA ILE A 31 16.21 72.73 -22.21
C ILE A 31 15.90 73.36 -20.84
N LYS A 32 15.16 74.48 -20.80
CA LYS A 32 14.97 75.37 -19.65
C LYS A 32 13.50 75.48 -19.18
N GLU A 33 13.38 76.00 -17.95
CA GLU A 33 12.21 76.67 -17.34
C GLU A 33 11.03 75.76 -16.94
N GLY A 34 10.58 75.93 -15.68
CA GLY A 34 9.65 75.04 -14.99
C GLY A 34 9.64 75.24 -13.47
N GLU A 35 9.27 76.45 -13.05
CA GLU A 35 8.69 76.88 -11.76
C GLU A 35 9.21 76.34 -10.40
N GLU A 36 9.38 77.24 -9.43
CA GLU A 36 9.48 76.89 -7.99
C GLU A 36 8.11 76.38 -7.49
N LEU A 37 7.88 75.08 -7.62
CA LEU A 37 6.72 74.40 -7.04
C LEU A 37 7.15 73.22 -6.15
N ASP A 38 6.58 73.24 -4.94
CA ASP A 38 6.35 72.10 -4.06
C ASP A 38 7.53 71.42 -3.34
N VAL A 39 8.36 72.23 -2.68
CA VAL A 39 9.25 71.75 -1.60
C VAL A 39 8.46 71.21 -0.40
N ASP A 40 7.26 71.74 -0.13
CA ASP A 40 6.44 71.31 1.03
C ASP A 40 5.79 69.94 0.81
N PHE A 41 5.19 69.67 -0.36
CA PHE A 41 4.61 68.34 -0.65
C PHE A 41 5.66 67.23 -0.74
N LEU A 42 6.90 67.54 -1.13
CA LEU A 42 8.03 66.60 -1.03
C LEU A 42 8.35 66.24 0.43
N ASN A 43 8.45 67.25 1.31
CA ASN A 43 8.66 67.01 2.75
C ASN A 43 7.49 66.26 3.40
N GLU A 44 6.24 66.55 3.00
CA GLU A 44 5.05 65.83 3.49
C GLU A 44 5.00 64.39 2.98
N PHE A 45 5.45 64.12 1.74
CA PHE A 45 5.55 62.77 1.19
C PHE A 45 6.69 61.95 1.84
N ASP A 46 7.86 62.54 2.05
CA ASP A 46 8.96 61.89 2.78
C ASP A 46 8.54 61.58 4.23
N SER A 47 7.87 62.51 4.91
CA SER A 47 7.28 62.28 6.24
C SER A 47 6.25 61.14 6.25
N TYR A 48 5.42 61.03 5.22
CA TYR A 48 4.44 59.95 5.08
C TYR A 48 5.11 58.58 4.79
N VAL A 49 6.20 58.57 4.02
CA VAL A 49 7.04 57.38 3.80
C VAL A 49 7.78 56.98 5.08
N GLU A 50 8.15 57.94 5.94
CA GLU A 50 8.75 57.68 7.25
C GLU A 50 7.72 57.08 8.24
N ASP A 51 6.49 57.61 8.36
CA ASP A 51 5.40 56.97 9.14
C ASP A 51 5.11 55.54 8.65
N ILE A 52 5.08 55.32 7.34
CA ILE A 52 4.90 53.97 6.77
C ILE A 52 6.05 53.04 7.17
N ASN A 53 7.30 53.50 7.12
CA ASN A 53 8.47 52.69 7.52
C ASN A 53 8.49 52.41 9.02
N ASP A 54 8.17 53.39 9.87
CA ASP A 54 8.06 53.20 11.33
C ASP A 54 6.93 52.22 11.67
N ARG A 55 5.75 52.37 11.06
CA ARG A 55 4.63 51.44 11.27
C ARG A 55 4.90 50.06 10.71
N LEU A 56 5.64 49.92 9.60
CA LEU A 56 6.10 48.63 9.10
C LEU A 56 7.12 47.99 10.05
N THR A 57 8.00 48.80 10.65
CA THR A 57 9.02 48.36 11.62
C THR A 57 8.39 47.92 12.94
N VAL A 58 7.42 48.69 13.47
CA VAL A 58 6.60 48.31 14.61
C VAL A 58 5.79 47.06 14.29
N SER A 59 5.17 46.95 13.10
CA SER A 59 4.45 45.74 12.70
C SER A 59 5.36 44.52 12.64
N ARG A 60 6.58 44.64 12.11
CA ARG A 60 7.58 43.56 12.12
C ARG A 60 8.00 43.17 13.53
N LEU A 61 8.31 44.14 14.40
CA LEU A 61 8.67 43.88 15.80
C LEU A 61 7.53 43.18 16.57
N VAL A 62 6.27 43.58 16.33
CA VAL A 62 5.09 42.92 16.92
C VAL A 62 4.91 41.52 16.37
N SER A 63 5.01 41.32 15.04
CA SER A 63 4.93 39.99 14.42
C SER A 63 6.04 39.05 14.93
N ASP A 64 7.30 39.51 14.95
CA ASP A 64 8.44 38.75 15.47
C ASP A 64 8.28 38.43 16.96
N SER A 65 7.72 39.34 17.76
CA SER A 65 7.47 39.11 19.18
C SER A 65 6.30 38.14 19.42
N VAL A 66 5.26 38.15 18.57
CA VAL A 66 4.16 37.18 18.62
C VAL A 66 4.62 35.81 18.16
N ILE A 67 5.35 35.72 17.04
CA ILE A 67 5.94 34.47 16.54
C ILE A 67 6.89 33.87 17.58
N ARG A 68 7.76 34.69 18.20
CA ARG A 68 8.64 34.25 19.29
C ARG A 68 7.86 33.81 20.53
N GLY A 69 6.78 34.50 20.89
CA GLY A 69 5.87 34.05 21.96
C GLY A 69 5.25 32.68 21.67
N MET A 70 4.81 32.45 20.44
CA MET A 70 4.26 31.15 19.99
C MET A 70 5.32 30.06 19.95
N VAL A 71 6.51 30.34 19.41
CA VAL A 71 7.64 29.40 19.36
C VAL A 71 8.07 29.00 20.77
N ASN A 72 8.27 29.96 21.68
CA ASN A 72 8.62 29.69 23.07
C ASN A 72 7.53 28.88 23.80
N ALA A 73 6.25 29.10 23.49
CA ALA A 73 5.15 28.32 24.07
C ALA A 73 5.13 26.88 23.56
N VAL A 74 5.38 26.67 22.26
CA VAL A 74 5.50 25.33 21.65
C VAL A 74 6.77 24.62 22.12
N GLU A 75 7.88 25.34 22.31
CA GLU A 75 9.12 24.81 22.88
C GLU A 75 8.93 24.37 24.33
N GLN A 76 8.23 25.15 25.15
CA GLN A 76 7.87 24.75 26.52
C GLN A 76 6.92 23.55 26.53
N GLU A 77 5.88 23.53 25.68
CA GLU A 77 4.96 22.38 25.60
C GLU A 77 5.70 21.11 25.12
N ALA A 78 6.64 21.24 24.18
CA ALA A 78 7.50 20.13 23.75
C ALA A 78 8.41 19.66 24.89
N ALA A 79 9.04 20.57 25.64
CA ALA A 79 9.88 20.24 26.79
C ALA A 79 9.08 19.55 27.90
N ASP A 80 7.87 20.03 28.22
CA ASP A 80 6.99 19.43 29.23
C ASP A 80 6.52 18.02 28.80
N ARG A 81 6.17 17.85 27.51
CA ARG A 81 5.83 16.54 26.92
C ARG A 81 7.02 15.58 26.92
N ILE A 82 8.24 16.07 26.66
CA ILE A 82 9.49 15.28 26.74
C ILE A 82 9.74 14.86 28.19
N ALA A 83 9.69 15.79 29.15
CA ALA A 83 9.87 15.48 30.57
C ALA A 83 8.82 14.49 31.10
N GLN A 84 7.56 14.58 30.64
CA GLN A 84 6.54 13.58 30.93
C GLN A 84 6.93 12.20 30.35
N LYS A 85 7.40 12.14 29.10
CA LYS A 85 7.82 10.89 28.46
C LYS A 85 9.09 10.30 29.06
N GLU A 86 10.02 11.12 29.53
CA GLU A 86 11.18 10.67 30.32
C GLU A 86 10.73 10.12 31.68
N LEU A 87 9.76 10.73 32.35
CA LEU A 87 9.18 10.20 33.60
C LEU A 87 8.44 8.87 33.37
N GLU A 88 7.73 8.72 32.25
CA GLU A 88 7.13 7.45 31.81
C GLU A 88 8.22 6.40 31.51
N LEU A 89 9.30 6.76 30.80
CA LEU A 89 10.44 5.87 30.54
C LEU A 89 11.19 5.48 31.82
N VAL A 90 11.31 6.38 32.80
CA VAL A 90 11.89 6.07 34.12
C VAL A 90 10.98 5.11 34.90
N ARG A 91 9.65 5.26 34.82
CA ARG A 91 8.70 4.27 35.36
C ARG A 91 8.83 2.92 34.65
N LEU A 92 8.87 2.91 33.32
CA LEU A 92 8.97 1.70 32.51
C LEU A 92 10.29 0.98 32.75
N LYS A 93 11.42 1.72 32.81
CA LYS A 93 12.74 1.19 33.17
C LYS A 93 12.79 0.70 34.61
N LYS A 94 12.11 1.35 35.56
CA LYS A 94 11.98 0.85 36.94
C LYS A 94 11.17 -0.45 37.01
N MET A 95 10.17 -0.62 36.14
CA MET A 95 9.39 -1.85 36.01
C MET A 95 10.22 -2.96 35.34
N MET A 96 10.98 -2.64 34.29
CA MET A 96 11.90 -3.55 33.61
C MET A 96 13.04 -4.02 34.54
N ASN A 97 13.61 -3.11 35.33
CA ASN A 97 14.59 -3.42 36.38
C ASN A 97 14.00 -4.25 37.53
N HIS A 98 12.67 -4.46 37.59
CA HIS A 98 12.06 -5.41 38.53
C HIS A 98 12.08 -6.86 38.00
N TYR A 99 12.26 -7.04 36.70
CA TYR A 99 12.45 -8.34 36.04
C TYR A 99 13.92 -8.66 35.75
N HIS A 100 14.83 -7.67 35.80
CA HIS A 100 16.24 -7.83 35.42
C HIS A 100 17.21 -7.68 36.61
N VAL A 101 16.99 -8.45 37.69
CA VAL A 101 17.89 -8.54 38.86
C VAL A 101 18.64 -9.88 38.87
N CYS A 102 19.24 -10.24 37.73
CA CYS A 102 20.32 -11.23 37.62
C CYS A 102 21.01 -11.10 36.25
N SER A 103 21.93 -10.14 36.14
CA SER A 103 22.92 -10.07 35.06
C SER A 103 23.98 -9.04 35.41
N ASP A 104 24.99 -9.45 36.16
CA ASP A 104 26.30 -8.82 36.07
C ASP A 104 27.40 -9.88 35.99
N GLU A 105 28.53 -9.51 35.40
CA GLU A 105 29.76 -10.28 35.27
C GLU A 105 29.65 -11.77 34.86
N ASN A 106 29.62 -12.03 33.55
CA ASN A 106 30.82 -12.56 32.88
C ASN A 106 30.78 -12.50 31.35
N LYS A 107 31.93 -12.21 30.72
CA LYS A 107 32.10 -12.16 29.26
C LYS A 107 32.91 -13.35 28.76
N SER A 108 32.26 -14.33 28.10
CA SER A 108 32.98 -15.25 27.23
C SER A 108 32.13 -15.83 26.09
N LEU A 109 32.47 -15.44 24.87
CA LEU A 109 32.49 -16.27 23.66
C LEU A 109 31.56 -17.50 23.60
N LEU A 110 30.42 -17.36 22.93
CA LEU A 110 29.91 -18.43 22.08
C LEU A 110 29.49 -17.85 20.73
N LYS A 111 29.77 -18.59 19.64
CA LYS A 111 29.44 -18.16 18.27
C LYS A 111 28.02 -18.59 17.92
N HIS A 112 27.36 -17.81 17.05
CA HIS A 112 26.13 -18.23 16.40
C HIS A 112 26.28 -19.63 15.79
N TYR A 113 25.40 -20.53 16.21
CA TYR A 113 24.99 -21.70 15.44
C TYR A 113 23.46 -21.67 15.39
N GLU A 114 22.92 -21.70 14.17
CA GLU A 114 21.51 -21.51 13.88
C GLU A 114 20.98 -22.81 13.24
N PRO A 115 20.44 -23.75 14.04
CA PRO A 115 19.81 -24.95 13.51
C PRO A 115 18.39 -24.64 13.06
N ASN A 116 18.05 -24.99 11.81
CA ASN A 116 16.69 -24.84 11.27
C ASN A 116 15.67 -25.57 12.16
N ILE A 117 14.61 -24.87 12.59
CA ILE A 117 13.65 -25.38 13.59
C ILE A 117 12.45 -26.03 12.90
N GLU A 118 12.37 -27.36 12.93
CA GLU A 118 11.12 -28.10 12.76
C GLU A 118 10.33 -28.04 14.09
N LYS A 119 9.29 -27.19 14.16
CA LYS A 119 8.61 -26.82 15.42
C LYS A 119 7.98 -28.00 16.20
N ASP A 120 7.62 -29.11 15.54
CA ASP A 120 6.95 -30.26 16.19
C ASP A 120 7.89 -31.15 17.04
N GLY A 121 9.21 -31.09 16.83
CA GLY A 121 10.18 -31.99 17.47
C GLY A 121 10.80 -31.51 18.79
N VAL A 122 10.42 -30.32 19.27
CA VAL A 122 11.14 -29.61 20.35
C VAL A 122 10.53 -29.88 21.74
N PHE A 123 9.20 -29.84 21.87
CA PHE A 123 8.51 -29.96 23.16
C PHE A 123 8.76 -31.30 23.87
N SER A 124 8.87 -32.40 23.14
CA SER A 124 9.20 -33.72 23.71
C SER A 124 10.61 -33.75 24.30
N ARG A 125 11.62 -33.29 23.54
CA ARG A 125 13.02 -33.26 23.98
C ARG A 125 13.25 -32.39 25.21
N LEU A 126 12.47 -31.32 25.39
CA LEU A 126 12.54 -30.48 26.59
C LEU A 126 12.00 -31.22 27.82
N SER A 127 10.87 -31.92 27.70
CA SER A 127 10.32 -32.76 28.79
C SER A 127 11.29 -33.89 29.18
N ASP A 128 11.95 -34.50 28.20
CA ASP A 128 13.01 -35.49 28.44
C ASP A 128 14.20 -34.86 29.19
N SER A 129 14.64 -33.66 28.78
CA SER A 129 15.76 -32.94 29.41
C SER A 129 15.50 -32.57 30.87
N PHE A 130 14.28 -32.17 31.24
CA PHE A 130 13.92 -31.94 32.65
C PHE A 130 13.97 -33.25 33.46
N CYS A 131 13.42 -34.34 32.92
CA CYS A 131 13.49 -35.66 33.54
C CYS A 131 14.93 -36.18 33.69
N GLU A 132 15.83 -35.87 32.76
CA GLU A 132 17.26 -36.18 32.87
C GLU A 132 17.91 -35.42 34.05
N HIS A 133 17.68 -34.10 34.18
CA HIS A 133 18.27 -33.31 35.27
C HIS A 133 17.85 -33.80 36.66
N ASP A 134 16.56 -34.11 36.88
CA ASP A 134 16.09 -34.63 38.17
C ASP A 134 16.68 -36.02 38.47
N ARG A 135 16.75 -36.92 37.47
CA ARG A 135 17.38 -38.24 37.61
C ARG A 135 18.87 -38.15 37.91
N ILE A 136 19.58 -37.23 37.25
CA ILE A 136 21.00 -36.96 37.51
C ILE A 136 21.16 -36.49 38.96
N ARG A 137 20.31 -35.58 39.44
CA ARG A 137 20.33 -35.09 40.82
C ARG A 137 20.02 -36.18 41.86
N GLU A 138 19.01 -37.01 41.64
CA GLU A 138 18.72 -38.18 42.48
C GLU A 138 19.89 -39.17 42.50
N SER A 139 20.50 -39.45 41.34
CA SER A 139 21.65 -40.34 41.24
C SER A 139 22.87 -39.79 42.01
N LEU A 140 23.12 -38.48 41.92
CA LEU A 140 24.18 -37.77 42.63
C LEU A 140 23.95 -37.81 44.16
N GLY A 141 22.72 -37.58 44.60
CA GLY A 141 22.32 -37.73 45.99
C GLY A 141 22.47 -39.16 46.51
N SER A 142 22.16 -40.17 45.70
CA SER A 142 22.38 -41.59 46.04
C SER A 142 23.88 -41.91 46.17
N LEU A 143 24.71 -41.38 45.28
CA LEU A 143 26.16 -41.56 45.26
C LEU A 143 26.84 -40.86 46.45
N GLN A 144 26.41 -39.63 46.77
CA GLN A 144 26.86 -38.91 47.96
C GLN A 144 26.52 -39.68 49.25
N ASN A 145 25.32 -40.23 49.36
CA ASN A 145 24.91 -41.04 50.50
C ASN A 145 25.71 -42.35 50.60
N ALA A 146 25.94 -43.04 49.47
CA ALA A 146 26.78 -44.23 49.41
C ALA A 146 28.24 -43.92 49.83
N ALA A 147 28.82 -42.83 49.32
CA ALA A 147 30.14 -42.36 49.72
C ALA A 147 30.21 -42.04 51.22
N LYS A 148 29.24 -41.28 51.75
CA LYS A 148 29.10 -41.01 53.20
C LYS A 148 28.97 -42.30 54.04
N GLY A 149 28.41 -43.36 53.48
CA GLY A 149 28.45 -44.71 54.05
C GLY A 149 29.85 -45.31 54.07
N GLN A 150 30.56 -45.30 52.94
CA GLN A 150 31.93 -45.85 52.85
C GLN A 150 32.93 -45.10 53.75
N PHE A 151 32.86 -43.77 53.86
CA PHE A 151 33.71 -43.02 54.79
C PHE A 151 33.45 -43.38 56.27
N LYS A 152 32.20 -43.70 56.66
CA LYS A 152 31.88 -44.21 57.99
C LYS A 152 32.46 -45.61 58.21
N ASN A 153 32.30 -46.51 57.24
CA ASN A 153 32.86 -47.86 57.30
C ASN A 153 34.40 -47.84 57.40
N LEU A 154 35.05 -47.01 56.59
CA LEU A 154 36.52 -46.86 56.61
C LEU A 154 37.02 -46.33 57.96
N ARG A 155 36.34 -45.33 58.55
CA ARG A 155 36.66 -44.84 59.91
C ARG A 155 36.49 -45.95 60.95
N ILE A 156 35.41 -46.75 60.88
CA ILE A 156 35.19 -47.91 61.76
C ILE A 156 36.31 -48.95 61.62
N GLU A 157 36.80 -49.21 60.41
CA GLU A 157 37.90 -50.17 60.19
C GLU A 157 39.24 -49.63 60.70
N ILE A 158 39.51 -48.34 60.50
CA ILE A 158 40.66 -47.63 61.08
C ILE A 158 40.60 -47.70 62.62
N ASP A 159 39.44 -47.47 63.23
CA ASP A 159 39.26 -47.54 64.69
C ASP A 159 39.37 -48.98 65.24
N LYS A 160 38.98 -50.02 64.48
CA LYS A 160 39.27 -51.43 64.82
C LYS A 160 40.79 -51.69 64.80
N ILE A 161 41.48 -51.32 63.73
CA ILE A 161 42.94 -51.49 63.57
C ILE A 161 43.68 -50.76 64.70
N ARG A 162 43.23 -49.54 65.04
CA ARG A 162 43.67 -48.75 66.20
C ARG A 162 43.47 -49.52 67.51
N GLY A 163 42.30 -50.11 67.74
CA GLY A 163 42.03 -50.96 68.93
C GLY A 163 42.90 -52.21 69.05
N HIS A 164 43.17 -52.89 67.93
CA HIS A 164 44.00 -54.10 67.89
C HIS A 164 45.50 -53.84 68.16
N SER A 165 45.98 -52.59 68.14
CA SER A 165 47.38 -52.26 68.45
C SER A 165 47.77 -52.39 69.93
N SER A 166 46.84 -52.77 70.80
CA SER A 166 47.10 -53.10 72.22
C SER A 166 47.72 -54.50 72.40
N ILE A 167 49.00 -54.65 72.04
CA ILE A 167 49.75 -55.91 72.20
C ILE A 167 49.73 -56.37 73.66
N ARG A 168 48.91 -57.37 73.95
CA ARG A 168 48.79 -58.02 75.25
C ARG A 168 50.03 -58.87 75.53
N ARG A 169 51.09 -58.22 76.03
CA ARG A 169 52.40 -58.82 76.34
C ARG A 169 52.31 -59.85 77.47
N ILE A 170 51.87 -61.06 77.13
CA ILE A 170 51.98 -62.23 78.00
C ILE A 170 53.42 -62.74 77.92
N ASN A 171 54.18 -62.57 79.00
CA ASN A 171 55.14 -63.54 79.54
C ASN A 171 55.71 -63.03 80.87
N SER A 172 56.03 -63.95 81.78
CA SER A 172 56.30 -63.64 83.19
C SER A 172 57.75 -63.85 83.60
N SER A 173 58.43 -62.72 83.92
CA SER A 173 59.58 -62.61 84.83
C SER A 173 60.92 -63.30 84.46
N PRO A 174 62.05 -62.88 85.07
CA PRO A 174 62.41 -61.54 85.55
C PRO A 174 63.79 -61.05 85.02
N GLU A 175 64.08 -59.76 85.26
CA GLU A 175 65.41 -59.11 85.23
C GLU A 175 66.36 -59.33 84.02
N TRP A 176 66.76 -58.23 83.37
CA TRP A 176 68.17 -57.75 83.41
C TRP A 176 68.23 -56.27 82.97
N VAL A 177 69.40 -55.63 83.12
CA VAL A 177 69.55 -54.17 83.12
C VAL A 177 70.32 -53.66 81.89
N GLY A 178 69.86 -52.53 81.33
CA GLY A 178 70.70 -51.57 80.59
C GLY A 178 70.42 -51.44 79.10
N LEU A 179 70.60 -50.20 78.59
CA LEU A 179 70.39 -49.76 77.20
C LEU A 179 68.89 -49.86 76.80
N GLY A 180 68.17 -48.79 76.51
CA GLY A 180 68.53 -47.65 75.66
C GLY A 180 67.81 -47.87 74.33
N GLY A 181 66.82 -47.08 73.91
CA GLY A 181 66.64 -45.65 74.16
C GLY A 181 66.70 -44.92 72.82
N ILE A 182 65.79 -45.29 71.91
CA ILE A 182 65.60 -44.85 70.53
C ILE A 182 64.18 -45.30 70.11
N LEU A 183 63.49 -44.54 69.26
CA LEU A 183 62.10 -44.76 68.79
C LEU A 183 60.99 -44.74 69.86
N GLN A 184 60.59 -43.54 70.30
CA GLN A 184 59.26 -43.31 70.90
C GLN A 184 58.81 -41.84 70.68
N GLU A 185 58.23 -41.51 69.51
CA GLU A 185 57.40 -40.30 69.35
C GLU A 185 56.46 -40.32 68.11
N ASP A 186 56.92 -40.79 66.93
CA ASP A 186 56.23 -40.56 65.65
C ASP A 186 54.82 -41.19 65.46
N GLU A 187 54.54 -42.36 66.05
CA GLU A 187 53.28 -43.12 65.78
C GLU A 187 51.99 -42.37 66.14
N THR A 188 52.05 -41.32 66.96
CA THR A 188 50.86 -40.55 67.37
C THR A 188 50.57 -39.35 66.47
N THR A 189 51.61 -38.73 65.90
CA THR A 189 51.49 -37.64 64.93
C THR A 189 50.91 -38.14 63.61
N ASP A 190 51.45 -39.23 63.06
CA ASP A 190 50.96 -39.84 61.82
C ASP A 190 49.49 -40.28 61.94
N ARG A 191 49.10 -40.85 63.09
CA ARG A 191 47.71 -41.27 63.35
C ARG A 191 46.72 -40.09 63.35
N ILE A 192 47.13 -38.93 63.83
CA ILE A 192 46.31 -37.72 63.81
C ILE A 192 46.26 -37.14 62.39
N ASP A 193 47.32 -37.28 61.60
CA ASP A 193 47.34 -36.82 60.21
C ASP A 193 46.52 -37.70 59.26
N VAL A 194 46.44 -39.01 59.52
CA VAL A 194 45.49 -39.92 58.82
C VAL A 194 44.03 -39.52 59.08
N ASP A 195 43.65 -39.22 60.32
CA ASP A 195 42.28 -38.78 60.63
C ASP A 195 41.98 -37.39 60.00
N LYS A 196 42.93 -36.45 60.04
CA LYS A 196 42.80 -35.14 59.38
C LYS A 196 42.69 -35.24 57.86
N THR A 197 43.51 -36.07 57.22
CA THR A 197 43.48 -36.24 55.75
C THR A 197 42.20 -36.94 55.32
N LEU A 198 41.68 -37.90 56.10
CA LEU A 198 40.38 -38.51 55.87
C LEU A 198 39.22 -37.50 55.97
N ASP A 199 39.20 -36.66 57.01
CA ASP A 199 38.17 -35.63 57.16
C ASP A 199 38.33 -34.50 56.13
N SER A 200 39.56 -34.15 55.73
CA SER A 200 39.83 -33.17 54.66
C SER A 200 39.38 -33.70 53.28
N LEU A 201 39.61 -34.98 53.00
CA LEU A 201 39.13 -35.64 51.79
C LEU A 201 37.60 -35.68 51.76
N ARG A 202 36.96 -35.98 52.91
CA ARG A 202 35.51 -35.92 53.04
C ARG A 202 34.95 -34.52 52.81
N ILE A 203 35.55 -33.48 53.40
CA ILE A 203 35.13 -32.08 53.19
C ILE A 203 35.28 -31.70 51.72
N THR A 204 36.42 -32.04 51.10
CA THR A 204 36.66 -31.80 49.66
C THR A 204 35.59 -32.47 48.80
N LEU A 205 35.22 -33.71 49.12
CA LEU A 205 34.17 -34.45 48.42
C LEU A 205 32.79 -33.81 48.62
N ASP A 206 32.44 -33.42 49.86
CA ASP A 206 31.18 -32.72 50.17
C ASP A 206 31.09 -31.38 49.40
N THR A 207 32.15 -30.59 49.33
CA THR A 207 32.22 -29.35 48.51
C THR A 207 32.11 -29.62 47.00
N ILE A 208 32.69 -30.71 46.48
CA ILE A 208 32.50 -31.09 45.07
C ILE A 208 31.03 -31.43 44.79
N TYR A 209 30.34 -32.11 45.70
CA TYR A 209 28.91 -32.38 45.55
C TYR A 209 28.06 -31.12 45.60
N GLU A 210 28.36 -30.17 46.50
CA GLU A 210 27.67 -28.86 46.54
C GLU A 210 27.87 -28.09 45.23
N GLN A 211 29.09 -28.03 44.70
CA GLN A 211 29.37 -27.38 43.41
C GLN A 211 28.64 -28.03 42.23
N VAL A 212 28.51 -29.36 42.21
CA VAL A 212 27.78 -30.06 41.15
C VAL A 212 26.26 -29.87 41.31
N ASP A 213 25.72 -29.83 42.52
CA ASP A 213 24.30 -29.56 42.76
C ASP A 213 23.93 -28.11 42.39
N ASP A 214 24.80 -27.13 42.68
CA ASP A 214 24.66 -25.73 42.24
C ASP A 214 24.72 -25.60 40.70
N ILE A 215 25.60 -26.35 40.03
CA ILE A 215 25.67 -26.38 38.55
C ILE A 215 24.37 -26.99 37.97
N ILE A 216 23.86 -28.07 38.56
CA ILE A 216 22.58 -28.67 38.12
C ILE A 216 21.42 -27.69 38.36
N CYS A 217 21.32 -27.09 39.54
CA CYS A 217 20.24 -26.15 39.88
C CYS A 217 20.28 -24.86 39.07
N SER A 218 21.46 -24.30 38.79
CA SER A 218 21.60 -23.14 37.90
C SER A 218 21.26 -23.47 36.45
N SER A 219 21.59 -24.69 35.98
CA SER A 219 21.18 -25.16 34.64
C SER A 219 19.68 -25.35 34.52
N SER A 220 19.00 -25.92 35.52
CA SER A 220 17.55 -26.12 35.49
C SER A 220 16.76 -24.82 35.65
N VAL A 221 17.22 -23.88 36.50
CA VAL A 221 16.65 -22.51 36.56
C VAL A 221 16.79 -21.80 35.22
N SER A 222 17.93 -21.91 34.55
CA SER A 222 18.15 -21.32 33.21
C SER A 222 17.21 -21.95 32.17
N LEU A 223 16.99 -23.27 32.22
CA LEU A 223 16.08 -23.99 31.31
C LEU A 223 14.61 -23.58 31.54
N CYS A 224 14.18 -23.47 32.80
CA CYS A 224 12.86 -22.95 33.18
C CYS A 224 12.64 -21.51 32.68
N GLN A 225 13.63 -20.63 32.83
CA GLN A 225 13.51 -19.25 32.37
C GLN A 225 13.46 -19.18 30.83
N TRP A 226 14.25 -19.97 30.12
CA TRP A 226 14.20 -20.04 28.66
C TRP A 226 12.85 -20.56 28.14
N GLN A 227 12.23 -21.53 28.83
CA GLN A 227 10.86 -21.96 28.52
C GLN A 227 9.84 -20.83 28.75
N LEU A 228 9.94 -20.09 29.86
CA LEU A 228 9.05 -18.97 30.17
C LEU A 228 9.17 -17.84 29.12
N GLU A 229 10.40 -17.56 28.66
CA GLU A 229 10.66 -16.62 27.57
C GLU A 229 10.06 -17.10 26.23
N LEU A 230 10.10 -18.41 25.96
CA LEU A 230 9.47 -19.02 24.78
C LEU A 230 7.93 -18.95 24.82
N GLU A 231 7.32 -19.24 25.98
CA GLU A 231 5.87 -19.13 26.20
C GLU A 231 5.40 -17.67 26.05
N TYR A 232 6.13 -16.70 26.63
CA TYR A 232 5.85 -15.28 26.41
C TYR A 232 6.05 -14.85 24.96
N GLN A 233 7.03 -15.42 24.23
CA GLN A 233 7.19 -15.15 22.81
C GLN A 233 6.01 -15.70 21.98
N GLU A 234 5.51 -16.90 22.27
CA GLU A 234 4.34 -17.47 21.57
C GLU A 234 3.07 -16.66 21.86
N ASP A 235 2.86 -16.22 23.11
CA ASP A 235 1.76 -15.32 23.47
C ASP A 235 1.84 -13.96 22.74
N VAL A 236 3.05 -13.39 22.61
CA VAL A 236 3.27 -12.14 21.86
C VAL A 236 3.11 -12.34 20.35
N GLU A 237 3.63 -13.43 19.77
CA GLU A 237 3.41 -13.79 18.35
C GLU A 237 1.92 -13.96 18.06
N HIS A 238 1.19 -14.68 18.91
CA HIS A 238 -0.26 -14.86 18.79
C HIS A 238 -1.01 -13.53 18.94
N MET A 239 -0.64 -12.67 19.90
CA MET A 239 -1.24 -11.35 20.09
C MET A 239 -1.00 -10.42 18.89
N VAL A 240 0.21 -10.42 18.33
CA VAL A 240 0.55 -9.66 17.12
C VAL A 240 -0.25 -10.17 15.92
N VAL A 241 -0.27 -11.49 15.69
CA VAL A 241 -1.04 -12.10 14.59
C VAL A 241 -2.54 -11.82 14.72
N ALA A 242 -3.11 -11.97 15.91
CA ALA A 242 -4.51 -11.65 16.19
C ALA A 242 -4.81 -10.16 15.96
N SER A 243 -3.91 -9.26 16.36
CA SER A 243 -4.04 -7.82 16.13
C SER A 243 -3.94 -7.44 14.65
N CYS A 244 -3.03 -8.08 13.89
CA CYS A 244 -2.90 -7.90 12.44
C CYS A 244 -4.13 -8.42 11.69
N ILE A 245 -4.63 -9.63 12.01
CA ILE A 245 -5.84 -10.19 11.41
C ILE A 245 -7.06 -9.29 11.72
N ARG A 246 -7.17 -8.82 12.97
CA ARG A 246 -8.25 -7.93 13.39
C ARG A 246 -8.19 -6.58 12.68
N SER A 247 -7.02 -5.93 12.60
CA SER A 247 -6.87 -4.66 11.88
C SER A 247 -7.10 -4.81 10.38
N LEU A 248 -6.66 -5.92 9.77
CA LEU A 248 -6.92 -6.22 8.37
C LEU A 248 -8.43 -6.42 8.13
N LYS A 249 -9.13 -7.09 9.05
CA LYS A 249 -10.58 -7.23 9.03
C LYS A 249 -11.29 -5.87 9.17
N GLU A 250 -10.89 -5.06 10.14
CA GLU A 250 -11.43 -3.71 10.38
C GLU A 250 -11.27 -2.84 9.12
N GLN A 251 -10.09 -2.84 8.48
CA GLN A 251 -9.83 -2.15 7.21
C GLN A 251 -10.64 -2.69 6.02
N PHE A 252 -10.91 -3.99 5.96
CA PHE A 252 -11.78 -4.57 4.93
C PHE A 252 -13.25 -4.20 5.15
N GLU A 253 -13.74 -4.21 6.40
CA GLU A 253 -15.10 -3.78 6.73
C GLU A 253 -15.27 -2.27 6.46
N GLU A 254 -14.34 -1.42 6.87
CA GLU A 254 -14.31 0.02 6.55
C GLU A 254 -14.34 0.27 5.03
N ARG A 255 -13.44 -0.36 4.28
CA ARG A 255 -13.38 -0.23 2.81
C ARG A 255 -14.64 -0.75 2.11
N LEU A 256 -15.30 -1.78 2.66
CA LEU A 256 -16.60 -2.25 2.16
C LEU A 256 -17.72 -1.25 2.47
N TRP A 257 -17.74 -0.63 3.66
CA TRP A 257 -18.71 0.42 3.99
C TRP A 257 -18.51 1.67 3.12
N ASP A 258 -17.28 2.11 2.87
CA ASP A 258 -16.97 3.20 1.95
C ASP A 258 -17.41 2.90 0.51
N GLN A 259 -17.08 1.71 -0.01
CA GLN A 259 -17.51 1.29 -1.35
C GLN A 259 -19.04 1.21 -1.45
N ASN A 260 -19.71 0.71 -0.42
CA ASN A 260 -21.17 0.63 -0.39
C ASN A 260 -21.82 2.02 -0.30
N ALA A 261 -21.24 2.93 0.50
CA ALA A 261 -21.65 4.34 0.56
C ALA A 261 -21.47 5.05 -0.79
N GLN A 262 -20.39 4.77 -1.53
CA GLN A 262 -20.21 5.26 -2.90
C GLN A 262 -21.22 4.64 -3.89
N CYS A 263 -21.57 3.35 -3.75
CA CYS A 263 -22.57 2.69 -4.60
C CYS A 263 -24.00 3.23 -4.41
N TYR A 264 -24.37 3.65 -3.20
CA TYR A 264 -25.69 4.23 -2.90
C TYR A 264 -25.71 5.78 -2.91
N GLY A 265 -24.55 6.44 -2.99
CA GLY A 265 -24.39 7.90 -2.92
C GLY A 265 -24.87 8.66 -4.15
N ASN A 266 -26.18 8.72 -4.38
CA ASN A 266 -26.93 9.55 -5.35
C ASN A 266 -26.64 9.32 -6.86
N GLY A 267 -25.44 8.89 -7.24
CA GLY A 267 -25.04 8.73 -8.64
C GLY A 267 -25.74 7.56 -9.35
N ASN A 268 -26.00 6.46 -8.67
CA ASN A 268 -26.55 5.24 -9.29
C ASN A 268 -28.03 5.43 -9.74
N VAL A 269 -28.83 6.16 -8.95
CA VAL A 269 -30.19 6.58 -9.34
C VAL A 269 -30.13 7.47 -10.60
N ASN A 270 -29.22 8.43 -10.60
CA ASN A 270 -29.01 9.38 -11.70
C ASN A 270 -28.54 8.68 -13.00
N TRP A 271 -27.80 7.57 -12.91
CA TRP A 271 -27.43 6.75 -14.07
C TRP A 271 -28.60 5.97 -14.67
N ILE A 272 -29.48 5.39 -13.83
CA ILE A 272 -30.70 4.71 -14.30
C ILE A 272 -31.65 5.71 -14.97
N GLU A 273 -31.81 6.89 -14.36
CA GLU A 273 -32.60 8.00 -14.91
C GLU A 273 -32.07 8.44 -16.28
N LYS A 274 -30.74 8.65 -16.42
CA LYS A 274 -30.09 8.94 -17.71
C LYS A 274 -30.19 7.83 -18.75
N ILE A 275 -30.21 6.55 -18.36
CA ILE A 275 -30.45 5.44 -19.28
C ILE A 275 -31.89 5.47 -19.81
N ASN A 276 -32.86 5.88 -18.98
CA ASN A 276 -34.24 6.10 -19.41
C ASN A 276 -34.37 7.32 -20.33
N GLU A 277 -33.69 8.44 -20.04
CA GLU A 277 -33.62 9.62 -20.92
C GLU A 277 -32.98 9.29 -22.29
N ILE A 278 -31.88 8.53 -22.30
CA ILE A 278 -31.26 8.03 -23.53
C ILE A 278 -32.22 7.12 -24.31
N SER A 279 -33.06 6.34 -23.61
CA SER A 279 -34.06 5.47 -24.20
C SER A 279 -35.24 6.25 -24.81
N SER A 280 -35.72 7.33 -24.17
CA SER A 280 -36.77 8.18 -24.74
C SER A 280 -36.27 8.99 -25.94
N LEU A 281 -35.09 9.62 -25.83
CA LEU A 281 -34.40 10.27 -26.95
C LEU A 281 -34.23 9.33 -28.15
N ARG A 282 -33.90 8.06 -27.90
CA ARG A 282 -33.77 7.00 -28.93
C ARG A 282 -35.10 6.57 -29.55
N GLN A 283 -36.23 6.78 -28.88
CA GLN A 283 -37.58 6.56 -29.45
C GLN A 283 -38.06 7.79 -30.23
N GLU A 284 -37.88 9.00 -29.70
CA GLU A 284 -38.20 10.26 -30.38
C GLU A 284 -37.40 10.42 -31.68
N LEU A 285 -36.12 10.09 -31.65
CA LEU A 285 -35.26 10.16 -32.84
C LEU A 285 -35.69 9.14 -33.93
N ASP A 286 -36.26 8.00 -33.53
CA ASP A 286 -36.81 6.98 -34.42
C ASP A 286 -38.18 7.39 -35.01
N THR A 287 -39.06 8.05 -34.24
CA THR A 287 -40.32 8.62 -34.81
C THR A 287 -40.03 9.78 -35.76
N ILE A 288 -39.03 10.61 -35.49
CA ILE A 288 -38.52 11.64 -36.42
C ILE A 288 -37.92 10.96 -37.67
N SER A 289 -37.12 9.90 -37.52
CA SER A 289 -36.55 9.14 -38.64
C SER A 289 -37.64 8.60 -39.57
N LYS A 290 -38.70 8.01 -39.02
CA LYS A 290 -39.85 7.50 -39.77
C LYS A 290 -40.60 8.63 -40.47
N SER A 291 -40.81 9.76 -39.79
CA SER A 291 -41.48 10.95 -40.36
C SER A 291 -40.71 11.53 -41.55
N LEU A 292 -39.38 11.52 -41.50
CA LEU A 292 -38.49 11.96 -42.59
C LEU A 292 -38.35 10.93 -43.73
N SER A 293 -38.92 9.73 -43.61
CA SER A 293 -38.70 8.63 -44.56
C SER A 293 -39.83 8.45 -45.59
N ASN A 294 -40.97 9.14 -45.45
CA ASN A 294 -42.10 9.06 -46.39
C ASN A 294 -41.93 10.05 -47.56
N PRO A 295 -41.82 9.61 -48.83
CA PRO A 295 -41.68 10.47 -49.99
C PRO A 295 -42.84 10.27 -50.98
N GLU A 296 -43.99 10.91 -50.77
CA GLU A 296 -45.11 10.81 -51.71
C GLU A 296 -45.46 12.17 -52.33
N THR A 297 -45.64 12.17 -53.64
CA THR A 297 -45.77 13.40 -54.45
C THR A 297 -47.23 13.69 -54.76
N GLY A 298 -47.70 14.86 -54.30
CA GLY A 298 -48.67 15.66 -55.03
C GLY A 298 -50.11 15.15 -55.11
N MET A 299 -50.90 15.45 -54.09
CA MET A 299 -52.27 15.91 -54.30
C MET A 299 -52.61 17.07 -53.38
N LEU A 300 -53.36 18.03 -53.91
CA LEU A 300 -53.95 19.12 -53.13
C LEU A 300 -55.11 18.58 -52.29
N ASN A 301 -55.23 18.99 -51.03
CA ASN A 301 -56.50 19.49 -50.51
C ASN A 301 -56.37 20.27 -49.20
N SER A 302 -57.34 21.16 -49.05
CA SER A 302 -57.54 22.20 -48.04
C SER A 302 -57.67 21.76 -46.58
N HIS A 303 -57.26 22.68 -45.68
CA HIS A 303 -57.81 22.94 -44.34
C HIS A 303 -58.04 21.76 -43.37
N SER A 304 -57.12 21.62 -42.41
CA SER A 304 -57.54 21.55 -40.99
C SER A 304 -56.41 22.03 -40.07
N SER A 305 -56.68 23.07 -39.29
CA SER A 305 -55.87 23.45 -38.13
C SER A 305 -56.33 22.63 -36.94
N LEU A 306 -55.47 21.76 -36.42
CA LEU A 306 -55.76 20.94 -35.24
C LEU A 306 -54.81 21.34 -34.10
N GLU A 307 -55.30 22.21 -33.21
CA GLU A 307 -54.73 22.41 -31.89
C GLU A 307 -55.02 21.16 -31.03
N ILE A 308 -53.98 20.46 -30.57
CA ILE A 308 -54.07 19.59 -29.38
C ILE A 308 -52.82 19.82 -28.51
N ASN A 309 -53.02 20.69 -27.53
CA ASN A 309 -52.53 20.64 -26.15
C ASN A 309 -51.01 20.49 -25.88
N ASP A 310 -50.44 21.60 -25.39
CA ASP A 310 -49.47 21.56 -24.30
C ASP A 310 -50.08 20.99 -22.99
N ASP A 311 -49.19 20.72 -22.03
CA ASP A 311 -49.43 20.53 -20.59
C ASP A 311 -50.30 19.36 -20.06
N LEU A 312 -49.55 18.33 -19.64
CA LEU A 312 -49.37 18.01 -18.21
C LEU A 312 -50.65 17.97 -17.33
N SER A 313 -51.22 16.77 -17.19
CA SER A 313 -51.86 16.37 -15.93
C SER A 313 -50.80 15.71 -15.01
N ASN A 314 -50.75 15.92 -13.70
CA ASN A 314 -51.88 16.17 -12.80
C ASN A 314 -51.56 17.17 -11.68
N ASN A 315 -52.54 18.02 -11.32
CA ASN A 315 -53.16 17.92 -9.99
C ASN A 315 -54.50 18.68 -9.85
N LYS A 316 -55.50 18.01 -9.26
CA LYS A 316 -56.72 18.55 -8.60
C LYS A 316 -57.70 19.44 -9.42
N ARG A 317 -58.71 18.76 -9.99
CA ARG A 317 -60.15 18.87 -9.61
C ARG A 317 -60.85 20.24 -9.72
N THR A 318 -61.90 20.35 -10.56
CA THR A 318 -63.33 20.64 -10.20
C THR A 318 -64.15 21.23 -11.38
N ASP A 319 -65.31 20.62 -11.64
CA ASP A 319 -66.56 21.06 -12.33
C ASP A 319 -66.64 21.72 -13.74
N HIS A 320 -67.48 21.07 -14.57
CA HIS A 320 -68.44 21.55 -15.60
C HIS A 320 -68.60 23.09 -15.85
N LEU A 321 -68.82 23.59 -17.08
CA LEU A 321 -70.02 23.37 -17.93
C LEU A 321 -69.88 23.84 -19.43
N HIS A 322 -70.24 22.96 -20.38
CA HIS A 322 -71.14 23.15 -21.55
C HIS A 322 -70.95 24.21 -22.70
N ARG A 323 -71.08 23.70 -23.96
CA ARG A 323 -72.02 24.14 -25.07
C ARG A 323 -71.65 25.41 -25.90
N LYS A 324 -71.79 25.51 -27.25
CA LYS A 324 -72.01 24.64 -28.44
C LYS A 324 -71.99 25.51 -29.74
N VAL A 325 -71.51 24.98 -30.90
CA VAL A 325 -72.20 24.79 -32.23
C VAL A 325 -72.93 26.02 -32.90
N SER A 326 -72.94 26.35 -34.21
CA SER A 326 -72.80 25.58 -35.49
C SER A 326 -72.36 26.43 -36.72
N GLU A 327 -71.96 25.76 -37.83
CA GLU A 327 -72.42 25.85 -39.27
C GLU A 327 -73.11 27.14 -39.83
N ASN A 328 -73.14 27.52 -41.13
CA ASN A 328 -72.67 27.04 -42.47
C ASN A 328 -72.88 28.22 -43.51
N HIS A 329 -72.68 28.24 -44.86
CA HIS A 329 -72.32 27.27 -45.93
C HIS A 329 -71.81 27.98 -47.25
N VAL A 330 -70.90 27.33 -47.99
CA VAL A 330 -70.86 27.09 -49.48
C VAL A 330 -70.84 28.21 -50.58
N SER A 331 -69.73 28.16 -51.35
CA SER A 331 -69.43 28.29 -52.81
C SER A 331 -70.31 28.98 -53.89
N SER A 332 -69.65 29.75 -54.77
CA SER A 332 -69.47 29.50 -56.24
C SER A 332 -68.49 30.57 -56.84
N LEU A 333 -67.59 30.38 -57.82
CA LEU A 333 -67.55 29.64 -59.10
C LEU A 333 -68.38 30.37 -60.21
N TRP A 334 -67.88 30.78 -61.40
CA TRP A 334 -66.64 30.50 -62.16
C TRP A 334 -66.30 31.65 -63.16
N GLU A 335 -65.04 31.68 -63.63
CA GLU A 335 -64.59 31.83 -65.05
C GLU A 335 -65.03 33.02 -65.96
N GLY A 336 -64.07 33.55 -66.76
CA GLY A 336 -64.36 34.47 -67.89
C GLY A 336 -63.14 35.20 -68.46
N ASN A 337 -62.82 35.01 -69.74
CA ASN A 337 -61.75 35.71 -70.47
C ASN A 337 -62.22 37.06 -71.05
N GLY A 338 -61.31 38.06 -71.15
CA GLY A 338 -61.54 39.33 -71.85
C GLY A 338 -60.23 40.01 -72.26
N LYS A 339 -60.24 40.70 -73.41
CA LYS A 339 -59.11 41.49 -73.96
C LYS A 339 -59.49 42.97 -74.06
N GLN A 340 -58.51 43.80 -74.45
CA GLN A 340 -58.60 45.25 -74.73
C GLN A 340 -58.69 46.14 -73.46
N GLU A 341 -58.16 47.36 -73.44
CA GLU A 341 -57.39 48.09 -74.47
C GLU A 341 -56.28 48.95 -73.86
N GLU A 342 -55.27 49.28 -74.67
CA GLU A 342 -54.19 50.20 -74.32
C GLU A 342 -54.68 51.65 -74.38
N SER A 343 -54.74 52.33 -73.23
CA SER A 343 -55.11 53.77 -73.16
C SER A 343 -53.97 54.59 -72.55
N VAL A 344 -53.35 55.42 -73.39
CA VAL A 344 -52.19 56.25 -73.06
C VAL A 344 -52.53 57.28 -71.98
N ILE A 345 -51.57 57.51 -71.08
CA ILE A 345 -51.69 58.51 -70.01
C ILE A 345 -51.70 59.92 -70.61
N ALA A 346 -52.88 60.54 -70.66
CA ALA A 346 -53.01 61.99 -70.71
C ALA A 346 -52.92 62.53 -69.27
N VAL A 347 -51.82 63.23 -68.94
CA VAL A 347 -51.67 63.92 -67.66
C VAL A 347 -52.56 65.17 -67.67
N PRO A 348 -53.51 65.34 -66.72
CA PRO A 348 -54.30 66.55 -66.62
C PRO A 348 -53.54 67.65 -65.87
N GLU A 349 -52.46 68.14 -66.48
CA GLU A 349 -52.05 69.52 -66.22
C GLU A 349 -53.10 70.47 -66.82
N ASN A 350 -53.35 71.60 -66.16
CA ASN A 350 -54.44 72.56 -66.43
C ASN A 350 -55.84 72.09 -65.98
N LEU A 351 -56.18 72.32 -64.71
CA LEU A 351 -57.55 72.69 -64.33
C LEU A 351 -57.63 74.22 -64.35
N ASP A 352 -58.46 74.78 -65.23
CA ASP A 352 -58.74 76.22 -65.28
C ASP A 352 -59.63 76.63 -64.09
N ALA A 353 -59.18 77.63 -63.32
CA ALA A 353 -59.90 78.16 -62.17
C ALA A 353 -61.30 78.70 -62.52
N ALA A 354 -61.51 79.14 -63.77
CA ALA A 354 -62.79 79.68 -64.24
C ALA A 354 -63.94 78.65 -64.26
N GLN A 355 -63.63 77.34 -64.33
CA GLN A 355 -64.67 76.30 -64.29
C GLN A 355 -65.16 75.98 -62.88
N LEU A 356 -64.30 76.16 -61.86
CA LEU A 356 -64.62 75.84 -60.47
C LEU A 356 -65.47 76.93 -59.79
N SER A 357 -65.44 78.17 -60.28
CA SER A 357 -66.19 79.31 -59.71
C SER A 357 -67.70 79.28 -60.00
N HIS A 358 -68.17 78.42 -60.91
CA HIS A 358 -69.59 78.32 -61.29
C HIS A 358 -70.33 77.11 -60.67
N MET A 359 -69.64 76.22 -59.96
CA MET A 359 -70.26 75.07 -59.29
C MET A 359 -70.81 75.45 -57.91
N SER A 360 -71.97 74.92 -57.52
CA SER A 360 -72.44 75.04 -56.13
C SER A 360 -71.56 74.22 -55.18
N LYS A 361 -71.62 74.52 -53.87
CA LYS A 361 -70.84 73.77 -52.85
C LYS A 361 -71.08 72.26 -52.87
N GLY A 362 -72.29 71.81 -53.23
CA GLY A 362 -72.61 70.38 -53.34
C GLY A 362 -71.97 69.73 -54.58
N GLU A 363 -72.02 70.42 -55.71
CA GLU A 363 -71.41 69.97 -56.98
C GLU A 363 -69.89 69.97 -56.89
N LEU A 364 -69.29 71.00 -56.30
CA LEU A 364 -67.84 71.09 -56.08
C LEU A 364 -67.33 69.94 -55.17
N VAL A 365 -68.05 69.63 -54.09
CA VAL A 365 -67.74 68.47 -53.23
C VAL A 365 -67.91 67.15 -53.99
N ASN A 366 -68.94 67.00 -54.81
CA ASN A 366 -69.10 65.80 -55.65
C ASN A 366 -68.02 65.69 -56.73
N PHE A 367 -67.60 66.80 -57.36
CA PHE A 367 -66.50 66.83 -58.32
C PHE A 367 -65.20 66.37 -57.68
N PHE A 368 -64.80 66.96 -56.54
CA PHE A 368 -63.62 66.50 -55.81
C PHE A 368 -63.75 65.06 -55.32
N LYS A 369 -64.94 64.59 -54.94
CA LYS A 369 -65.18 63.19 -54.53
C LYS A 369 -65.08 62.21 -55.70
N ILE A 370 -65.50 62.61 -56.90
CA ILE A 370 -65.34 61.84 -58.14
C ILE A 370 -63.87 61.80 -58.53
N GLU A 371 -63.19 62.94 -58.59
CA GLU A 371 -61.78 62.99 -59.00
C GLU A 371 -60.86 62.33 -57.96
N MET A 372 -61.17 62.44 -56.66
CA MET A 372 -60.46 61.71 -55.60
C MET A 372 -60.72 60.20 -55.64
N THR A 373 -61.90 59.72 -56.05
CA THR A 373 -62.13 58.28 -56.27
C THR A 373 -61.60 57.78 -57.62
N LYS A 374 -61.37 58.65 -58.61
CA LYS A 374 -60.65 58.36 -59.85
C LYS A 374 -59.14 58.30 -59.61
N MET A 375 -58.58 59.26 -58.89
CA MET A 375 -57.19 59.28 -58.45
C MET A 375 -56.87 58.13 -57.48
N LYS A 376 -57.79 57.80 -56.55
CA LYS A 376 -57.68 56.58 -55.74
C LYS A 376 -57.64 55.32 -56.60
N ARG A 377 -58.60 55.12 -57.53
CA ARG A 377 -58.58 53.94 -58.42
C ARG A 377 -57.29 53.84 -59.25
N ASN A 378 -56.73 54.98 -59.70
CA ASN A 378 -55.45 55.01 -60.41
C ASN A 378 -54.27 54.66 -59.48
N HIS A 379 -54.29 55.09 -58.22
CA HIS A 379 -53.31 54.66 -57.23
C HIS A 379 -53.44 53.18 -56.89
N ASP A 380 -54.65 52.68 -56.63
CA ASP A 380 -54.95 51.27 -56.36
C ASP A 380 -54.51 50.39 -57.56
N TYR A 381 -54.77 50.84 -58.80
CA TYR A 381 -54.30 50.18 -60.02
C TYR A 381 -52.76 50.17 -60.15
N LYS A 382 -52.10 51.31 -59.92
CA LYS A 382 -50.62 51.37 -59.90
C LYS A 382 -50.02 50.51 -58.80
N LEU A 383 -50.67 50.42 -57.65
CA LEU A 383 -50.23 49.58 -56.54
C LEU A 383 -50.41 48.09 -56.86
N GLN A 384 -51.49 47.73 -57.56
CA GLN A 384 -51.68 46.38 -58.11
C GLN A 384 -50.66 46.06 -59.21
N GLN A 385 -50.37 46.99 -60.13
CA GLN A 385 -49.33 46.83 -61.15
C GLN A 385 -47.95 46.63 -60.50
N LEU A 386 -47.54 47.50 -59.57
CA LEU A 386 -46.27 47.39 -58.86
C LEU A 386 -46.18 46.09 -58.03
N THR A 387 -47.33 45.60 -57.55
CA THR A 387 -47.43 44.32 -56.83
C THR A 387 -47.27 43.12 -57.78
N GLU A 388 -47.89 43.15 -58.96
CA GLU A 388 -47.73 42.09 -59.98
C GLU A 388 -46.33 42.14 -60.62
N GLU A 389 -45.74 43.31 -60.81
CA GLU A 389 -44.34 43.50 -61.18
C GLU A 389 -43.41 42.95 -60.08
N TYR A 390 -43.65 43.25 -58.80
CA TYR A 390 -42.92 42.66 -57.69
C TYR A 390 -43.07 41.13 -57.63
N PHE A 391 -44.26 40.57 -57.85
CA PHE A 391 -44.47 39.12 -57.93
C PHE A 391 -43.87 38.49 -59.20
N THR A 392 -43.74 39.24 -60.29
CA THR A 392 -43.09 38.80 -61.53
C THR A 392 -41.58 38.81 -61.38
N LEU A 393 -41.00 39.90 -60.89
CA LEU A 393 -39.59 40.01 -60.52
C LEU A 393 -39.22 38.97 -59.45
N LYS A 394 -40.11 38.68 -58.49
CA LYS A 394 -39.92 37.60 -57.50
C LYS A 394 -40.00 36.21 -58.13
N ARG A 395 -40.85 35.99 -59.15
CA ARG A 395 -40.87 34.76 -59.95
C ARG A 395 -39.64 34.62 -60.85
N GLU A 396 -39.11 35.72 -61.40
CA GLU A 396 -37.87 35.71 -62.19
C GLU A 396 -36.65 35.50 -61.30
N TYR A 397 -36.50 36.24 -60.20
CA TYR A 397 -35.45 36.01 -59.19
C TYR A 397 -35.44 34.56 -58.67
N LEU A 398 -36.62 33.92 -58.53
CA LEU A 398 -36.74 32.50 -58.19
C LEU A 398 -36.44 31.53 -59.36
N LYS A 399 -36.58 31.95 -60.62
CA LYS A 399 -36.20 31.17 -61.82
C LYS A 399 -34.71 31.31 -62.16
N GLU A 400 -34.16 32.50 -62.04
CA GLU A 400 -32.73 32.83 -62.20
C GLU A 400 -31.91 32.09 -61.14
N ARG A 401 -32.30 32.22 -59.85
CA ARG A 401 -31.75 31.41 -58.75
C ARG A 401 -32.13 29.92 -58.85
N GLY A 402 -33.16 29.58 -59.61
CA GLY A 402 -33.64 28.22 -59.85
C GLY A 402 -32.97 27.48 -61.00
N SER A 403 -32.13 28.14 -61.81
CA SER A 403 -31.48 27.56 -63.00
C SER A 403 -29.96 27.46 -62.91
N SER A 404 -29.31 28.07 -61.90
CA SER A 404 -27.85 28.04 -61.74
C SER A 404 -27.33 27.99 -60.29
N LEU A 405 -28.08 27.40 -59.34
CA LEU A 405 -27.59 27.21 -57.97
C LEU A 405 -27.80 25.76 -57.45
N PRO A 406 -26.74 25.05 -57.02
CA PRO A 406 -26.84 23.61 -56.72
C PRO A 406 -27.49 23.32 -55.36
N PHE A 407 -28.75 22.91 -55.41
CA PHE A 407 -29.50 22.10 -54.42
C PHE A 407 -28.99 22.15 -52.96
N ARG A 408 -29.17 23.30 -52.31
CA ARG A 408 -28.73 23.55 -50.92
C ARG A 408 -29.89 23.56 -49.90
N LYS A 409 -30.85 22.63 -50.06
CA LYS A 409 -31.85 22.29 -49.03
C LYS A 409 -31.93 20.79 -48.77
N ASP A 410 -32.03 19.96 -49.82
CA ASP A 410 -31.99 18.50 -49.62
C ASP A 410 -30.63 18.00 -49.12
N LYS A 411 -29.51 18.69 -49.41
CA LYS A 411 -28.21 18.29 -48.85
C LYS A 411 -28.16 18.29 -47.32
N GLU A 412 -28.90 19.18 -46.65
CA GLU A 412 -28.93 19.21 -45.18
C GLU A 412 -29.98 18.21 -44.65
N PHE A 413 -31.15 18.13 -45.28
CA PHE A 413 -32.18 17.14 -44.91
C PHE A 413 -31.79 15.68 -45.20
N ASP A 414 -31.05 15.38 -46.27
CA ASP A 414 -30.54 14.03 -46.57
C ASP A 414 -29.30 13.67 -45.75
N VAL A 415 -28.46 14.65 -45.40
CA VAL A 415 -27.41 14.43 -44.39
C VAL A 415 -28.05 14.13 -43.04
N LEU A 416 -29.17 14.78 -42.69
CA LEU A 416 -29.94 14.47 -41.50
C LEU A 416 -30.63 13.10 -41.61
N ARG A 417 -31.30 12.78 -42.74
CA ARG A 417 -31.95 11.50 -43.04
C ARG A 417 -30.98 10.30 -42.98
N LYS A 418 -29.69 10.53 -43.24
CA LYS A 418 -28.61 9.53 -43.11
C LYS A 418 -27.99 9.52 -41.71
N LYS A 419 -27.75 10.68 -41.10
CA LYS A 419 -27.15 10.78 -39.75
C LYS A 419 -28.10 10.36 -38.63
N ILE A 420 -29.42 10.53 -38.78
CA ILE A 420 -30.39 10.13 -37.76
C ILE A 420 -30.32 8.61 -37.50
N PRO A 421 -30.38 7.73 -38.51
CA PRO A 421 -30.06 6.31 -38.34
C PRO A 421 -28.68 6.03 -37.72
N ASP A 422 -27.61 6.72 -38.16
CA ASP A 422 -26.28 6.56 -37.55
C ASP A 422 -26.23 6.94 -36.06
N VAL A 423 -27.04 7.91 -35.64
CA VAL A 423 -27.15 8.32 -34.22
C VAL A 423 -28.02 7.35 -33.45
N ILE A 424 -29.13 6.85 -34.01
CA ILE A 424 -29.93 5.77 -33.40
C ILE A 424 -29.06 4.53 -33.17
N VAL A 425 -28.25 4.11 -34.15
CA VAL A 425 -27.31 2.98 -34.01
C VAL A 425 -26.21 3.25 -32.97
N LYS A 426 -25.84 4.51 -32.72
CA LYS A 426 -24.93 4.87 -31.63
C LYS A 426 -25.61 4.84 -30.27
N LEU A 427 -26.85 5.31 -30.17
CA LEU A 427 -27.66 5.21 -28.95
C LEU A 427 -27.95 3.74 -28.62
N ASP A 428 -28.29 2.91 -29.61
CA ASP A 428 -28.42 1.45 -29.46
C ASP A 428 -27.12 0.80 -28.95
N ARG A 429 -25.96 1.23 -29.44
CA ARG A 429 -24.66 0.74 -28.93
C ARG A 429 -24.34 1.23 -27.51
N ILE A 430 -24.87 2.37 -27.08
CA ILE A 430 -24.76 2.85 -25.70
C ILE A 430 -25.72 2.07 -24.81
N LEU A 431 -26.97 1.84 -25.23
CA LEU A 431 -27.96 1.07 -24.48
C LEU A 431 -27.52 -0.39 -24.33
N VAL A 432 -27.15 -1.08 -25.42
CA VAL A 432 -26.59 -2.46 -25.40
C VAL A 432 -25.19 -2.51 -24.78
N GLY A 433 -24.46 -1.39 -24.74
CA GLY A 433 -23.21 -1.25 -24.00
C GLY A 433 -23.43 -1.19 -22.49
N ASN A 434 -24.48 -0.49 -22.05
CA ASN A 434 -24.88 -0.37 -20.65
C ASN A 434 -25.61 -1.61 -20.15
N GLU A 435 -26.35 -2.31 -21.02
CA GLU A 435 -26.92 -3.65 -20.77
C GLU A 435 -25.83 -4.73 -20.55
N LYS A 436 -24.58 -4.43 -20.90
CA LYS A 436 -23.39 -5.26 -20.59
C LYS A 436 -22.67 -4.86 -19.31
N PHE A 437 -23.04 -3.76 -18.65
CA PHE A 437 -22.83 -3.71 -17.21
C PHE A 437 -23.84 -4.68 -16.57
N PRO A 438 -23.42 -5.57 -15.65
CA PRO A 438 -24.35 -6.45 -14.97
C PRO A 438 -25.44 -5.63 -14.28
N LEU A 439 -26.70 -5.94 -14.57
CA LEU A 439 -27.84 -5.40 -13.83
C LEU A 439 -27.59 -5.71 -12.35
N VAL A 440 -27.42 -4.66 -11.53
CA VAL A 440 -26.80 -4.75 -10.19
C VAL A 440 -27.63 -5.63 -9.22
N SER A 441 -28.87 -5.98 -9.58
CA SER A 441 -29.67 -7.04 -8.96
C SER A 441 -28.95 -8.39 -8.85
N ASN A 442 -28.16 -8.79 -9.85
CA ASN A 442 -27.52 -10.12 -9.88
C ASN A 442 -26.38 -10.26 -8.84
N ASN A 443 -25.93 -9.16 -8.24
CA ASN A 443 -25.03 -9.21 -7.10
C ASN A 443 -25.70 -9.84 -5.87
N GLY A 444 -27.04 -9.85 -5.77
CA GLY A 444 -27.76 -10.48 -4.67
C GLY A 444 -27.59 -12.01 -4.63
N GLU A 445 -27.72 -12.69 -5.76
CA GLU A 445 -27.58 -14.16 -5.84
C GLU A 445 -26.13 -14.62 -5.76
N THR A 446 -25.18 -13.84 -6.31
CA THR A 446 -23.75 -14.13 -6.19
C THR A 446 -23.21 -13.85 -4.79
N LEU A 447 -23.67 -12.80 -4.11
CA LEU A 447 -23.35 -12.54 -2.70
C LEU A 447 -24.04 -13.56 -1.77
N GLY A 448 -25.28 -13.95 -2.06
CA GLY A 448 -25.99 -15.02 -1.35
C GLY A 448 -25.23 -16.34 -1.43
N SER A 449 -24.93 -16.83 -2.64
CA SER A 449 -24.17 -18.07 -2.82
C SER A 449 -22.73 -18.00 -2.30
N LEU A 450 -22.08 -16.83 -2.28
CA LEU A 450 -20.81 -16.63 -1.58
C LEU A 450 -20.96 -16.70 -0.05
N LYS A 451 -22.01 -16.11 0.51
CA LYS A 451 -22.33 -16.17 1.95
C LYS A 451 -22.65 -17.61 2.36
N ASP A 452 -23.54 -18.29 1.65
CA ASP A 452 -23.94 -19.67 1.93
C ASP A 452 -22.73 -20.61 1.84
N ARG A 453 -21.82 -20.38 0.86
CA ARG A 453 -20.56 -21.11 0.76
C ARG A 453 -19.59 -20.79 1.90
N LEU A 454 -19.49 -19.54 2.34
CA LEU A 454 -18.65 -19.15 3.49
C LEU A 454 -19.19 -19.74 4.79
N GLU A 455 -20.51 -19.76 4.97
CA GLU A 455 -21.20 -20.30 6.14
C GLU A 455 -21.13 -21.83 6.17
N SER A 456 -21.19 -22.48 5.00
CA SER A 456 -20.85 -23.90 4.82
C SER A 456 -19.39 -24.20 5.18
N LEU A 457 -18.43 -23.39 4.71
CA LEU A 457 -17.00 -23.57 5.01
C LEU A 457 -16.68 -23.30 6.50
N LEU A 458 -17.41 -22.39 7.16
CA LEU A 458 -17.31 -22.16 8.59
C LEU A 458 -17.88 -23.35 9.39
N SER A 459 -19.01 -23.92 8.95
CA SER A 459 -19.57 -25.14 9.54
C SER A 459 -18.62 -26.34 9.35
N GLU A 460 -18.03 -26.50 8.16
CA GLU A 460 -17.03 -27.52 7.87
C GLU A 460 -15.77 -27.32 8.74
N ASN A 461 -15.27 -26.09 8.89
CA ASN A 461 -14.12 -25.81 9.76
C ASN A 461 -14.42 -26.12 11.23
N HIS A 462 -15.63 -25.85 11.71
CA HIS A 462 -16.07 -26.21 13.06
C HIS A 462 -16.14 -27.73 13.24
N GLN A 463 -16.74 -28.46 12.30
CA GLN A 463 -16.80 -29.93 12.33
C GLN A 463 -15.40 -30.56 12.27
N LEU A 464 -14.47 -30.00 11.48
CA LEU A 464 -13.07 -30.43 11.42
C LEU A 464 -12.33 -30.13 12.73
N ARG A 465 -12.57 -28.98 13.38
CA ARG A 465 -12.03 -28.68 14.71
C ARG A 465 -12.54 -29.64 15.78
N ASP A 466 -13.83 -29.96 15.77
CA ASP A 466 -14.44 -30.88 16.73
C ASP A 466 -13.93 -32.31 16.51
N SER A 467 -13.84 -32.76 15.26
CA SER A 467 -13.25 -34.05 14.89
C SER A 467 -11.77 -34.14 15.26
N LEU A 468 -10.99 -33.07 15.09
CA LEU A 468 -9.60 -32.98 15.52
C LEU A 468 -9.47 -33.00 17.06
N PHE A 469 -10.40 -32.37 17.78
CA PHE A 469 -10.46 -32.38 19.24
C PHE A 469 -10.79 -33.77 19.79
N ASP A 470 -11.74 -34.48 19.17
CA ASP A 470 -12.03 -35.87 19.52
C ASP A 470 -10.88 -36.82 19.16
N LYS A 471 -10.21 -36.61 18.02
CA LYS A 471 -8.97 -37.34 17.70
C LYS A 471 -7.84 -37.03 18.68
N LYS A 472 -7.73 -35.81 19.22
CA LYS A 472 -6.79 -35.48 20.29
C LYS A 472 -7.14 -36.20 21.61
N LYS A 473 -8.43 -36.34 21.95
CA LYS A 473 -8.87 -37.17 23.11
C LYS A 473 -8.53 -38.66 22.90
N GLU A 474 -8.75 -39.18 21.69
CA GLU A 474 -8.43 -40.56 21.33
C GLU A 474 -6.92 -40.83 21.43
N VAL A 475 -6.08 -39.94 20.89
CA VAL A 475 -4.61 -40.00 21.02
C VAL A 475 -4.19 -39.92 22.49
N ASN A 476 -4.77 -39.04 23.30
CA ASN A 476 -4.47 -38.96 24.73
C ASN A 476 -4.87 -40.24 25.48
N SER A 477 -6.01 -40.86 25.14
CA SER A 477 -6.45 -42.13 25.71
C SER A 477 -5.53 -43.28 25.32
N LEU A 478 -5.11 -43.34 24.05
CA LEU A 478 -4.14 -44.33 23.57
C LEU A 478 -2.76 -44.12 24.21
N SER A 479 -2.32 -42.87 24.39
CA SER A 479 -1.09 -42.55 25.12
C SER A 479 -1.16 -43.03 26.56
N SER A 480 -2.29 -42.84 27.25
CA SER A 480 -2.48 -43.38 28.60
C SER A 480 -2.44 -44.92 28.63
N GLN A 481 -3.05 -45.59 27.64
CA GLN A 481 -3.02 -47.05 27.52
C GLN A 481 -1.61 -47.58 27.22
N VAL A 482 -0.82 -46.87 26.42
CA VAL A 482 0.60 -47.18 26.16
C VAL A 482 1.44 -46.98 27.41
N SER A 483 1.24 -45.90 28.16
CA SER A 483 1.90 -45.68 29.46
C SER A 483 1.57 -46.80 30.46
N ASP A 484 0.30 -47.17 30.60
CA ASP A 484 -0.13 -48.30 31.43
C ASP A 484 0.47 -49.64 30.98
N ALA A 485 0.63 -49.84 29.66
CA ALA A 485 1.27 -51.03 29.11
C ALA A 485 2.78 -51.05 29.41
N ILE A 486 3.47 -49.92 29.31
CA ILE A 486 4.90 -49.78 29.67
C ILE A 486 5.11 -50.06 31.16
N VAL A 487 4.24 -49.55 32.03
CA VAL A 487 4.28 -49.83 33.49
C VAL A 487 4.02 -51.32 33.79
N LYS A 488 3.14 -51.98 33.03
CA LYS A 488 2.94 -53.44 33.15
C LYS A 488 4.14 -54.23 32.63
N ILE A 489 4.77 -53.81 31.53
CA ILE A 489 5.97 -54.45 30.97
C ILE A 489 7.16 -54.33 31.94
N SER A 490 7.37 -53.19 32.60
CA SER A 490 8.42 -53.05 33.61
C SER A 490 8.13 -53.87 34.88
N GLN A 491 6.86 -54.00 35.28
CA GLN A 491 6.47 -54.94 36.33
C GLN A 491 6.71 -56.40 35.94
N TYR A 492 6.39 -56.81 34.69
CA TYR A 492 6.67 -58.16 34.21
C TYR A 492 8.17 -58.45 34.17
N SER A 493 8.98 -57.54 33.62
CA SER A 493 10.45 -57.64 33.64
C SER A 493 11.00 -57.75 35.06
N LEU A 494 10.49 -56.97 36.02
CA LEU A 494 10.87 -57.11 37.43
C LEU A 494 10.46 -58.49 38.02
N THR A 495 9.31 -59.06 37.63
CA THR A 495 8.96 -60.42 38.08
C THR A 495 9.80 -61.50 37.41
N GLU A 496 10.19 -61.33 36.15
CA GLU A 496 11.07 -62.23 35.40
C GLU A 496 12.49 -62.25 36.01
N ASP A 497 13.05 -61.09 36.32
CA ASP A 497 14.34 -60.93 37.01
C ASP A 497 14.36 -61.64 38.38
N ASN A 498 13.23 -61.60 39.10
CA ASN A 498 13.03 -62.30 40.37
C ASN A 498 12.75 -63.81 40.23
N LEU A 499 12.39 -64.29 39.02
CA LEU A 499 12.28 -65.70 38.70
C LEU A 499 13.63 -66.27 38.23
N LEU A 500 14.37 -65.54 37.40
CA LEU A 500 15.73 -65.89 36.99
C LEU A 500 16.65 -66.07 38.20
N LYS A 501 16.65 -65.11 39.15
CA LYS A 501 17.37 -65.24 40.42
C LYS A 501 16.93 -66.45 41.25
N LYS A 502 15.68 -66.91 41.13
CA LYS A 502 15.24 -68.16 41.80
C LYS A 502 15.70 -69.42 41.08
N VAL A 503 15.80 -69.39 39.75
CA VAL A 503 16.38 -70.49 38.96
C VAL A 503 17.87 -70.63 39.28
N GLU A 504 18.64 -69.53 39.27
CA GLU A 504 20.07 -69.51 39.61
C GLU A 504 20.35 -70.05 41.04
N ASN A 505 19.51 -69.68 42.02
CA ASN A 505 19.58 -70.23 43.39
C ASN A 505 19.13 -71.70 43.50
N LEU A 506 18.36 -72.23 42.54
CA LEU A 506 17.97 -73.64 42.49
C LEU A 506 18.99 -74.49 41.71
N GLU A 507 19.61 -73.94 40.67
CA GLU A 507 20.68 -74.60 39.93
C GLU A 507 21.91 -74.82 40.82
N SER A 508 22.34 -73.78 41.55
CA SER A 508 23.42 -73.92 42.55
C SER A 508 23.08 -74.91 43.67
N ALA A 509 21.85 -74.91 44.17
CA ALA A 509 21.40 -75.92 45.15
C ALA A 509 21.36 -77.35 44.58
N VAL A 510 21.12 -77.52 43.27
CA VAL A 510 21.19 -78.82 42.58
C VAL A 510 22.64 -79.25 42.35
N GLU A 511 23.55 -78.33 42.05
CA GLU A 511 24.99 -78.62 42.00
C GLU A 511 25.53 -79.04 43.37
N ASP A 512 25.19 -78.33 44.45
CA ASP A 512 25.54 -78.70 45.82
C ASP A 512 25.06 -80.12 46.19
N VAL A 513 23.80 -80.45 45.91
CA VAL A 513 23.24 -81.80 46.13
C VAL A 513 23.89 -82.86 45.23
N HIS A 514 24.31 -82.51 44.01
CA HIS A 514 25.05 -83.42 43.15
C HIS A 514 26.47 -83.70 43.68
N ILE A 515 27.15 -82.68 44.20
CA ILE A 515 28.46 -82.78 44.85
C ILE A 515 28.35 -83.60 46.14
N GLU A 516 27.35 -83.35 47.00
CA GLU A 516 27.09 -84.14 48.21
C GLU A 516 26.82 -85.61 47.86
N SER A 517 25.99 -85.86 46.84
CA SER A 517 25.70 -87.22 46.36
C SER A 517 26.96 -87.94 45.89
N ALA A 518 27.81 -87.27 45.08
CA ALA A 518 29.07 -87.83 44.62
C ALA A 518 30.04 -88.16 45.77
N ILE A 519 30.19 -87.24 46.73
CA ILE A 519 31.01 -87.43 47.94
C ILE A 519 30.48 -88.62 48.75
N SER A 520 29.17 -88.70 48.98
CA SER A 520 28.55 -89.79 49.72
C SER A 520 28.78 -91.15 49.03
N GLY A 521 28.68 -91.19 47.70
CA GLY A 521 28.92 -92.38 46.89
C GLY A 521 30.36 -92.90 47.01
N ASP A 522 31.36 -92.01 46.92
CA ASP A 522 32.76 -92.40 47.10
C ASP A 522 33.08 -92.76 48.57
N VAL A 523 32.41 -92.17 49.56
CA VAL A 523 32.50 -92.60 50.97
C VAL A 523 31.96 -94.02 51.17
N TYR A 524 30.76 -94.34 50.67
CA TYR A 524 30.21 -95.69 50.73
C TYR A 524 31.09 -96.72 50.00
N LYS A 525 31.62 -96.36 48.84
CA LYS A 525 32.54 -97.18 48.04
C LYS A 525 33.88 -97.42 48.76
N CYS A 526 34.38 -96.45 49.51
CA CYS A 526 35.54 -96.64 50.40
C CYS A 526 35.20 -97.58 51.57
N PHE A 527 34.03 -97.43 52.20
CA PHE A 527 33.58 -98.28 53.31
C PHE A 527 33.42 -99.74 52.88
N ILE A 528 32.78 -99.99 51.73
CA ILE A 528 32.61 -101.34 51.16
C ILE A 528 33.98 -101.97 50.84
N ARG A 529 34.92 -101.20 50.28
CA ARG A 529 36.28 -101.67 49.98
C ARG A 529 37.05 -102.06 51.24
N GLU A 530 36.91 -101.31 52.33
CA GLU A 530 37.53 -101.64 53.62
C GLU A 530 36.87 -102.88 54.25
N ALA A 531 35.54 -102.96 54.25
CA ALA A 531 34.81 -104.12 54.77
C ALA A 531 35.22 -105.44 54.06
N ILE A 532 35.28 -105.43 52.72
CA ILE A 532 35.78 -106.58 51.92
C ILE A 532 37.22 -106.94 52.30
N SER A 533 38.08 -105.93 52.53
CA SER A 533 39.47 -106.13 52.93
C SER A 533 39.60 -106.75 54.33
N GLN A 534 38.70 -106.42 55.25
CA GLN A 534 38.63 -107.01 56.59
C GLN A 534 38.10 -108.45 56.55
N THR A 535 37.02 -108.73 55.81
CA THR A 535 36.51 -110.10 55.63
C THR A 535 37.56 -111.03 55.02
N LYS A 536 38.37 -110.53 54.08
CA LYS A 536 39.47 -111.29 53.48
C LYS A 536 40.52 -111.71 54.52
N ARG A 537 40.98 -110.79 55.38
CA ARG A 537 41.93 -111.11 56.47
C ARG A 537 41.38 -112.14 57.44
N ILE A 538 40.12 -112.00 57.86
CA ILE A 538 39.46 -112.95 58.78
C ILE A 538 39.38 -114.35 58.15
N SER A 539 39.15 -114.45 56.84
CA SER A 539 39.18 -115.73 56.12
C SER A 539 40.59 -116.35 56.07
N GLU A 540 41.63 -115.53 55.92
CA GLU A 540 43.03 -115.97 55.89
C GLU A 540 43.49 -116.46 57.28
N ASP A 541 43.12 -115.75 58.35
CA ASP A 541 43.41 -116.16 59.73
C ASP A 541 42.72 -117.49 60.10
N LEU A 542 41.44 -117.67 59.72
CA LEU A 542 40.68 -118.90 59.97
C LEU A 542 41.22 -120.12 59.19
N GLU A 543 41.78 -119.91 58.00
CA GLU A 543 42.42 -120.99 57.23
C GLU A 543 43.71 -121.48 57.92
N VAL A 544 44.49 -120.57 58.50
CA VAL A 544 45.67 -120.91 59.31
C VAL A 544 45.27 -121.65 60.60
N GLU A 545 44.21 -121.21 61.30
CA GLU A 545 43.70 -121.91 62.49
C GLU A 545 43.25 -123.34 62.15
N HIS A 546 42.57 -123.53 61.01
CA HIS A 546 42.13 -124.85 60.57
C HIS A 546 43.31 -125.81 60.28
N ILE A 547 44.38 -125.30 59.68
CA ILE A 547 45.61 -126.08 59.42
C ILE A 547 46.24 -126.55 60.74
N ILE A 548 46.42 -125.64 61.70
CA ILE A 548 46.99 -125.95 63.03
C ILE A 548 46.13 -126.99 63.77
N MET A 549 44.81 -126.82 63.75
CA MET A 549 43.88 -127.73 64.39
C MET A 549 43.95 -129.15 63.81
N LYS A 550 44.16 -129.26 62.48
CA LYS A 550 44.32 -130.55 61.80
C LYS A 550 45.62 -131.26 62.19
N GLU A 551 46.73 -130.54 62.30
CA GLU A 551 48.01 -131.13 62.75
C GLU A 551 47.93 -131.67 64.18
N ILE A 552 47.18 -131.01 65.07
CA ILE A 552 46.93 -131.48 66.45
C ILE A 552 46.16 -132.82 66.45
N TYR A 553 45.13 -132.98 65.62
CA TYR A 553 44.39 -134.24 65.51
C TYR A 553 45.24 -135.38 64.93
N ASP A 554 46.05 -135.11 63.91
CA ASP A 554 46.99 -136.07 63.30
C ASP A 554 48.14 -136.48 64.24
N LEU A 555 48.38 -135.72 65.32
CA LEU A 555 49.29 -136.08 66.41
C LEU A 555 48.61 -137.05 67.39
N ILE A 556 47.40 -136.70 67.87
CA ILE A 556 46.64 -137.50 68.85
C ILE A 556 46.32 -138.90 68.32
N TRP A 557 45.91 -139.01 67.04
CA TRP A 557 45.59 -140.31 66.43
C TRP A 557 46.81 -141.24 66.32
N ARG A 558 48.00 -140.66 66.22
CA ARG A 558 49.28 -141.38 66.10
C ARG A 558 49.73 -141.97 67.44
N ASP A 559 49.48 -141.25 68.52
CA ASP A 559 49.84 -141.65 69.89
C ASP A 559 48.94 -142.79 70.42
N ALA A 560 47.64 -142.73 70.10
CA ALA A 560 46.64 -143.72 70.50
C ALA A 560 46.78 -145.11 69.85
N SER A 561 47.67 -145.27 68.86
CA SER A 561 47.72 -146.45 67.98
C SER A 561 48.69 -147.57 68.41
N CYS A 562 49.19 -147.55 69.66
CA CYS A 562 50.15 -148.55 70.17
C CYS A 562 49.76 -149.16 71.54
N ASN A 563 49.85 -150.50 71.60
CA ASN A 563 49.84 -151.41 72.78
C ASN A 563 48.49 -151.99 73.27
N MET A 564 48.21 -153.28 72.93
CA MET A 564 47.56 -154.29 73.81
C MET A 564 47.87 -155.74 73.31
N PRO A 565 48.10 -156.76 74.18
CA PRO A 565 48.41 -158.16 73.80
C PRO A 565 47.28 -159.21 74.06
N HIS A 566 47.56 -160.51 73.82
CA HIS A 566 46.56 -161.59 73.64
C HIS A 566 46.39 -162.66 74.78
N ALA A 567 45.24 -163.38 74.74
CA ALA A 567 45.08 -164.87 74.79
C ALA A 567 44.52 -165.65 76.04
N SER A 568 43.40 -166.38 75.83
CA SER A 568 42.97 -167.70 76.42
C SER A 568 42.64 -167.80 77.94
N LYS A 569 41.92 -168.81 78.50
CA LYS A 569 40.95 -169.86 78.04
C LYS A 569 39.83 -169.98 79.13
N SER A 570 39.01 -171.02 79.42
CA SER A 570 38.87 -172.47 79.10
C SER A 570 37.37 -172.91 79.11
N GLU A 571 37.08 -174.23 79.11
CA GLU A 571 35.71 -174.80 79.10
C GLU A 571 35.27 -175.47 80.42
N PHE A 572 33.95 -175.55 80.66
CA PHE A 572 33.24 -176.75 81.14
C PHE A 572 31.72 -176.64 80.82
N GLU A 573 31.01 -177.77 80.80
CA GLU A 573 29.59 -177.91 80.44
C GLU A 573 28.63 -177.61 81.62
N ASP A 574 27.42 -177.08 81.36
CA ASP A 574 26.14 -177.83 81.41
C ASP A 574 24.94 -176.98 80.88
N SER A 575 23.74 -177.55 80.86
CA SER A 575 22.76 -177.38 79.77
C SER A 575 21.56 -176.46 80.04
N ASP A 576 21.62 -175.57 81.04
CA ASP A 576 20.58 -174.55 81.28
C ASP A 576 20.82 -173.22 80.52
N LEU A 577 21.98 -173.06 79.90
CA LEU A 577 22.44 -171.78 79.34
C LEU A 577 21.73 -171.37 78.03
N GLU A 578 21.28 -172.34 77.23
CA GLU A 578 20.75 -172.08 75.87
C GLU A 578 19.44 -171.26 75.89
N SER A 579 18.56 -171.51 76.87
CA SER A 579 17.31 -170.75 77.05
C SER A 579 17.57 -169.28 77.40
N LEU A 580 18.52 -169.02 78.31
CA LEU A 580 18.88 -167.67 78.75
C LEU A 580 19.60 -166.88 77.65
N ILE A 581 20.43 -167.54 76.85
CA ILE A 581 21.06 -166.94 75.66
C ILE A 581 20.00 -166.55 74.63
N MET A 582 18.98 -167.39 74.39
CA MET A 582 17.95 -167.10 73.39
C MET A 582 17.12 -165.86 73.77
N GLU A 583 16.72 -165.72 75.04
CA GLU A 583 16.01 -164.52 75.53
C GLU A 583 16.90 -163.27 75.47
N GLY A 584 18.17 -163.40 75.87
CA GLY A 584 19.16 -162.32 75.79
C GLY A 584 19.42 -161.83 74.36
N LEU A 585 19.56 -162.75 73.40
CA LEU A 585 19.73 -162.41 71.99
C LEU A 585 18.50 -161.71 71.41
N CYS A 586 17.28 -162.17 71.74
CA CYS A 586 16.05 -161.50 71.34
C CYS A 586 15.99 -160.06 71.91
N ALA A 587 16.31 -159.88 73.19
CA ALA A 587 16.34 -158.56 73.83
C ALA A 587 17.39 -157.61 73.21
N ILE A 588 18.54 -158.13 72.78
CA ILE A 588 19.58 -157.36 72.08
C ILE A 588 19.12 -156.98 70.67
N VAL A 589 18.56 -157.91 69.89
CA VAL A 589 18.09 -157.65 68.52
C VAL A 589 16.96 -156.61 68.52
N PHE A 590 15.95 -156.75 69.40
CA PHE A 590 14.89 -155.74 69.49
C PHE A 590 15.39 -154.38 69.99
N ARG A 591 16.38 -154.34 70.90
CA ARG A 591 16.99 -153.07 71.36
C ARG A 591 17.84 -152.40 70.27
N ALA A 592 18.55 -153.18 69.46
CA ALA A 592 19.30 -152.68 68.31
C ALA A 592 18.34 -152.10 67.26
N ALA A 593 17.30 -152.85 66.87
CA ALA A 593 16.29 -152.41 65.93
C ALA A 593 15.53 -151.14 66.40
N PHE A 594 15.21 -151.03 67.69
CA PHE A 594 14.60 -149.81 68.24
C PHE A 594 15.56 -148.61 68.26
N SER A 595 16.85 -148.84 68.53
CA SER A 595 17.87 -147.78 68.47
C SER A 595 18.05 -147.27 67.04
N GLU A 596 18.20 -148.17 66.07
CA GLU A 596 18.35 -147.84 64.64
C GLU A 596 17.10 -147.14 64.09
N ALA A 597 15.90 -147.60 64.48
CA ALA A 597 14.64 -146.95 64.11
C ALA A 597 14.53 -145.53 64.71
N LYS A 598 14.99 -145.33 65.96
CA LYS A 598 15.01 -144.03 66.62
C LYS A 598 16.00 -143.06 65.98
N GLU A 599 17.17 -143.54 65.58
CA GLU A 599 18.18 -142.76 64.86
C GLU A 599 17.69 -142.33 63.48
N LYS A 600 17.12 -143.26 62.70
CA LYS A 600 16.48 -142.95 61.41
C LYS A 600 15.32 -141.97 61.54
N LEU A 601 14.51 -142.07 62.60
CA LEU A 601 13.44 -141.11 62.89
C LEU A 601 13.98 -139.71 63.20
N HIS A 602 15.09 -139.63 63.95
CA HIS A 602 15.76 -138.38 64.28
C HIS A 602 16.37 -137.70 63.05
N ASP A 603 17.02 -138.46 62.16
CA ASP A 603 17.59 -137.88 60.94
C ASP A 603 16.53 -137.47 59.92
N LEU A 604 15.43 -138.22 59.79
CA LEU A 604 14.25 -137.78 59.02
C LEU A 604 13.64 -136.49 59.60
N SER A 605 13.56 -136.36 60.92
CA SER A 605 13.11 -135.12 61.58
C SER A 605 14.06 -133.95 61.31
N LYS A 606 15.37 -134.20 61.32
CA LYS A 606 16.43 -133.21 61.06
C LYS A 606 16.45 -132.73 59.60
N ASP A 607 16.19 -133.63 58.64
CA ASP A 607 16.06 -133.28 57.22
C ASP A 607 14.73 -132.55 56.93
N ALA A 608 13.62 -132.98 57.53
CA ALA A 608 12.34 -132.27 57.45
C ALA A 608 12.45 -130.83 57.99
N CYS A 609 13.07 -130.63 59.15
CA CYS A 609 13.27 -129.29 59.73
C CYS A 609 14.25 -128.42 58.91
N LYS A 610 15.21 -129.01 58.19
CA LYS A 610 16.03 -128.27 57.21
C LYS A 610 15.18 -127.80 56.03
N LYS A 611 14.39 -128.70 55.42
CA LYS A 611 13.53 -128.40 54.27
C LYS A 611 12.47 -127.36 54.61
N GLU A 612 11.89 -127.41 55.81
CA GLU A 612 10.96 -126.39 56.31
C GLU A 612 11.58 -124.99 56.36
N ARG A 613 12.85 -124.87 56.80
CA ARG A 613 13.56 -123.57 56.82
C ARG A 613 13.87 -123.06 55.42
N VAL A 614 14.28 -123.94 54.50
CA VAL A 614 14.53 -123.56 53.10
C VAL A 614 13.25 -123.06 52.45
N LEU A 615 12.14 -123.80 52.60
CA LEU A 615 10.83 -123.39 52.06
C LEU A 615 10.31 -122.10 52.68
N LYS A 616 10.58 -121.83 53.97
CA LYS A 616 10.24 -120.54 54.60
C LYS A 616 11.02 -119.37 53.99
N LEU A 617 12.34 -119.53 53.80
CA LEU A 617 13.17 -118.50 53.16
C LEU A 617 12.76 -118.28 51.69
N GLU A 618 12.46 -119.34 50.96
CA GLU A 618 11.99 -119.29 49.56
C GLU A 618 10.62 -118.60 49.43
N VAL A 619 9.70 -118.84 50.39
CA VAL A 619 8.42 -118.11 50.47
C VAL A 619 8.64 -116.63 50.81
N GLU A 620 9.47 -116.31 51.80
CA GLU A 620 9.79 -114.92 52.14
C GLU A 620 10.47 -114.16 51.00
N GLU A 621 11.37 -114.80 50.26
CA GLU A 621 12.03 -114.22 49.08
C GLU A 621 11.01 -114.00 47.94
N LYS A 622 10.11 -114.96 47.72
CA LYS A 622 9.02 -114.84 46.75
C LYS A 622 8.02 -113.74 47.10
N GLU A 623 7.68 -113.56 48.38
CA GLU A 623 6.85 -112.45 48.85
C GLU A 623 7.55 -111.09 48.66
N LYS A 624 8.85 -110.99 48.97
CA LYS A 624 9.66 -109.79 48.72
C LYS A 624 9.73 -109.46 47.22
N LEU A 625 9.92 -110.46 46.36
CA LEU A 625 9.89 -110.31 44.91
C LEU A 625 8.50 -109.88 44.39
N GLN A 626 7.42 -110.41 44.96
CA GLN A 626 6.05 -110.02 44.61
C GLN A 626 5.74 -108.57 45.02
N GLN A 627 6.24 -108.13 46.19
CA GLN A 627 6.16 -106.71 46.60
C GLN A 627 6.98 -105.80 45.67
N HIS A 628 8.20 -106.21 45.30
CA HIS A 628 9.03 -105.47 44.34
C HIS A 628 8.38 -105.38 42.95
N MET A 629 7.69 -106.43 42.51
CA MET A 629 6.96 -106.47 41.24
C MET A 629 5.76 -105.50 41.24
N LEU A 630 5.01 -105.42 42.34
CA LEU A 630 3.91 -104.47 42.52
C LEU A 630 4.41 -103.02 42.58
N LEU A 631 5.52 -102.76 43.26
CA LEU A 631 6.18 -101.45 43.26
C LEU A 631 6.67 -101.06 41.86
N MET A 632 7.31 -101.99 41.13
CA MET A 632 7.71 -101.75 39.75
C MET A 632 6.52 -101.40 38.86
N ALA A 633 5.41 -102.15 38.94
CA ALA A 633 4.19 -101.85 38.19
C ALA A 633 3.69 -100.43 38.48
N SER A 634 3.57 -100.03 39.75
CA SER A 634 3.17 -98.67 40.13
C SER A 634 4.11 -97.60 39.54
N THR A 635 5.43 -97.82 39.57
CA THR A 635 6.39 -96.88 38.97
C THR A 635 6.41 -96.88 37.43
N ILE A 636 5.88 -97.91 36.79
CA ILE A 636 5.70 -97.98 35.34
C ILE A 636 4.43 -97.19 34.96
N ASP A 637 3.31 -97.42 35.65
CA ASP A 637 2.07 -96.67 35.44
C ASP A 637 2.27 -95.16 35.65
N GLU A 638 3.01 -94.77 36.70
CA GLU A 638 3.40 -93.37 36.95
C GLU A 638 4.29 -92.80 35.83
N LYS A 639 5.25 -93.57 35.32
CA LYS A 639 6.12 -93.14 34.22
C LYS A 639 5.39 -93.06 32.89
N GLU A 640 4.45 -93.95 32.61
CA GLU A 640 3.59 -93.90 31.43
C GLU A 640 2.65 -92.68 31.50
N LYS A 641 2.08 -92.40 32.68
CA LYS A 641 1.29 -91.18 32.92
C LYS A 641 2.12 -89.91 32.68
N LEU A 642 3.34 -89.83 33.22
CA LEU A 642 4.26 -88.71 32.99
C LEU A 642 4.73 -88.60 31.52
N LEU A 643 4.93 -89.72 30.82
CA LEU A 643 5.28 -89.74 29.39
C LEU A 643 4.13 -89.19 28.54
N ASN A 644 2.89 -89.60 28.85
CA ASN A 644 1.70 -89.08 28.17
C ASN A 644 1.47 -87.59 28.48
N GLU A 645 1.67 -87.14 29.72
CA GLU A 645 1.56 -85.73 30.12
C GLU A 645 2.63 -84.85 29.45
N THR A 646 3.88 -85.34 29.35
CA THR A 646 4.97 -84.63 28.66
C THR A 646 4.82 -84.63 27.15
N SER A 647 4.34 -85.72 26.53
CA SER A 647 3.98 -85.73 25.10
C SER A 647 2.85 -84.73 24.81
N ALA A 648 1.79 -84.73 25.63
CA ALA A 648 0.69 -83.78 25.50
C ALA A 648 1.12 -82.32 25.78
N ALA A 649 2.19 -82.08 26.54
CA ALA A 649 2.81 -80.76 26.67
C ALA A 649 3.60 -80.38 25.41
N MET A 650 4.39 -81.30 24.86
CA MET A 650 5.16 -81.08 23.64
C MET A 650 4.25 -80.79 22.42
N GLU A 651 3.11 -81.49 22.29
CA GLU A 651 2.11 -81.22 21.25
C GLU A 651 1.56 -79.78 21.35
N ARG A 652 1.24 -79.31 22.56
CA ARG A 652 0.75 -77.94 22.81
C ARG A 652 1.81 -76.87 22.53
N GLU A 653 3.09 -77.12 22.82
CA GLU A 653 4.15 -76.17 22.46
C GLU A 653 4.43 -76.14 20.95
N LYS A 654 4.32 -77.27 20.24
CA LYS A 654 4.33 -77.27 18.75
C LYS A 654 3.19 -76.43 18.18
N GLU A 655 1.98 -76.58 18.72
CA GLU A 655 0.80 -75.83 18.27
C GLU A 655 0.96 -74.32 18.50
N LYS A 656 1.44 -73.91 19.69
CA LYS A 656 1.83 -72.51 19.97
C LYS A 656 2.92 -72.00 19.01
N PHE A 657 3.95 -72.79 18.75
CA PHE A 657 5.04 -72.40 17.85
C PHE A 657 4.53 -72.19 16.42
N MET A 658 3.64 -73.05 15.94
CA MET A 658 2.98 -72.89 14.62
C MET A 658 2.16 -71.60 14.55
N LEU A 659 1.37 -71.29 15.61
CA LEU A 659 0.61 -70.04 15.70
C LEU A 659 1.54 -68.81 15.72
N ALA A 660 2.60 -68.82 16.53
CA ALA A 660 3.57 -67.73 16.60
C ALA A 660 4.32 -67.53 15.27
N SER A 661 4.65 -68.60 14.54
CA SER A 661 5.23 -68.51 13.19
C SER A 661 4.25 -67.89 12.19
N GLN A 662 2.96 -68.25 12.26
CA GLN A 662 1.92 -67.68 11.40
C GLN A 662 1.69 -66.19 11.70
N GLU A 663 1.70 -65.79 12.97
CA GLU A 663 1.64 -64.38 13.37
C GLU A 663 2.89 -63.60 12.89
N LEU A 664 4.08 -64.19 13.01
CA LEU A 664 5.33 -63.61 12.52
C LEU A 664 5.31 -63.36 11.00
N ASP A 665 4.77 -64.29 10.21
CA ASP A 665 4.60 -64.12 8.76
C ASP A 665 3.57 -63.01 8.44
N VAL A 666 2.45 -62.95 9.16
CA VAL A 666 1.45 -61.87 9.02
C VAL A 666 2.01 -60.50 9.41
N VAL A 667 2.89 -60.43 10.42
CA VAL A 667 3.62 -59.20 10.78
C VAL A 667 4.62 -58.84 9.67
N ARG A 668 5.37 -59.81 9.14
CA ARG A 668 6.33 -59.58 8.04
C ARG A 668 5.64 -59.01 6.80
N ASP A 669 4.47 -59.53 6.43
CA ASP A 669 3.69 -59.01 5.31
C ASP A 669 3.14 -57.60 5.55
N LYS A 670 2.74 -57.27 6.79
CA LYS A 670 2.38 -55.89 7.16
C LYS A 670 3.57 -54.95 7.02
N THR A 671 4.75 -55.34 7.52
CA THR A 671 6.00 -54.57 7.39
C THR A 671 6.39 -54.38 5.92
N ASN A 672 6.37 -55.43 5.11
CA ASN A 672 6.63 -55.36 3.66
C ASN A 672 5.68 -54.37 2.95
N ARG A 673 4.40 -54.38 3.33
CA ARG A 673 3.39 -53.48 2.77
C ARG A 673 3.57 -52.02 3.22
N GLN A 674 3.97 -51.79 4.47
CA GLN A 674 4.37 -50.47 4.95
C GLN A 674 5.64 -49.96 4.25
N GLN A 675 6.66 -50.81 4.07
CA GLN A 675 7.89 -50.49 3.35
C GLN A 675 7.59 -50.01 1.92
N MET A 676 6.68 -50.69 1.21
CA MET A 676 6.24 -50.30 -0.13
C MET A 676 5.50 -48.96 -0.14
N ILE A 677 4.62 -48.71 0.84
CA ILE A 677 3.92 -47.42 0.98
C ILE A 677 4.92 -46.30 1.26
N ILE A 678 5.86 -46.48 2.19
CA ILE A 678 6.92 -45.51 2.51
C ILE A 678 7.77 -45.21 1.26
N SER A 679 8.16 -46.24 0.50
CA SER A 679 8.90 -46.04 -0.76
C SER A 679 8.12 -45.20 -1.76
N LYS A 680 6.80 -45.43 -1.91
CA LYS A 680 5.93 -44.66 -2.81
C LYS A 680 5.75 -43.22 -2.33
N CYS A 681 5.56 -42.99 -1.02
CA CYS A 681 5.47 -41.65 -0.44
C CYS A 681 6.79 -40.88 -0.60
N ASN A 682 7.95 -41.56 -0.52
CA ASN A 682 9.26 -40.94 -0.78
C ASN A 682 9.43 -40.56 -2.25
N GLU A 683 8.99 -41.41 -3.19
CA GLU A 683 8.96 -41.11 -4.64
C GLU A 683 8.11 -39.86 -4.92
N GLU A 684 6.88 -39.83 -4.37
CA GLU A 684 5.94 -38.71 -4.51
C GLU A 684 6.45 -37.42 -3.86
N SER A 685 7.08 -37.52 -2.68
CA SER A 685 7.72 -36.39 -1.98
C SER A 685 8.88 -35.82 -2.79
N ASN A 686 9.72 -36.66 -3.40
CA ASN A 686 10.81 -36.23 -4.27
C ASN A 686 10.28 -35.48 -5.51
N VAL A 687 9.22 -35.97 -6.16
CA VAL A 687 8.54 -35.27 -7.26
C VAL A 687 7.96 -33.93 -6.79
N LEU A 688 7.29 -33.89 -5.64
CA LEU A 688 6.73 -32.66 -5.07
C LEU A 688 7.83 -31.62 -4.79
N LYS A 689 8.99 -32.06 -4.29
CA LYS A 689 10.15 -31.21 -3.97
C LYS A 689 10.81 -30.63 -5.22
N VAL A 690 10.86 -31.37 -6.33
CA VAL A 690 11.31 -30.86 -7.64
C VAL A 690 10.31 -29.82 -8.17
N ASN A 691 9.01 -30.11 -8.10
CA ASN A 691 7.97 -29.17 -8.53
C ASN A 691 7.98 -27.87 -7.70
N LEU A 692 8.19 -27.96 -6.38
CA LEU A 692 8.31 -26.82 -5.48
C LEU A 692 9.52 -25.94 -5.84
N ARG A 693 10.68 -26.54 -6.15
CA ARG A 693 11.86 -25.79 -6.63
C ARG A 693 11.55 -25.06 -7.93
N GLN A 694 10.98 -25.75 -8.93
CA GLN A 694 10.61 -25.12 -10.21
C GLN A 694 9.54 -24.02 -10.07
N ALA A 695 8.68 -24.09 -9.06
CA ALA A 695 7.73 -23.03 -8.73
C ALA A 695 8.46 -21.82 -8.10
N SER A 696 9.40 -22.06 -7.17
CA SER A 696 10.23 -21.01 -6.55
C SER A 696 11.07 -20.27 -7.58
N GLU A 697 11.76 -20.98 -8.47
CA GLU A 697 12.59 -20.41 -9.55
C GLU A 697 11.75 -19.50 -10.48
N LYS A 698 10.49 -19.87 -10.76
CA LYS A 698 9.56 -19.02 -11.54
C LYS A 698 9.10 -17.78 -10.76
N LEU A 699 8.89 -17.92 -9.45
CA LEU A 699 8.45 -16.84 -8.57
C LEU A 699 9.54 -15.77 -8.42
N GLU A 700 10.80 -16.18 -8.24
CA GLU A 700 11.97 -15.26 -8.29
C GLU A 700 12.07 -14.53 -9.64
N LEU A 701 11.87 -15.24 -10.75
CA LEU A 701 11.92 -14.64 -12.10
C LEU A 701 10.79 -13.62 -12.31
N GLN A 702 9.57 -13.91 -11.84
CA GLN A 702 8.45 -12.96 -11.80
C GLN A 702 8.70 -11.78 -10.85
N GLN A 703 9.37 -12.00 -9.72
CA GLN A 703 9.74 -10.93 -8.79
C GLN A 703 10.74 -9.96 -9.43
N VAL A 704 11.76 -10.47 -10.13
CA VAL A 704 12.71 -9.64 -10.90
C VAL A 704 12.02 -8.86 -12.01
N GLU A 705 11.07 -9.46 -12.74
CA GLU A 705 10.27 -8.74 -13.73
C GLU A 705 9.37 -7.67 -13.10
N THR A 706 8.80 -7.94 -11.92
CA THR A 706 8.00 -6.98 -11.15
C THR A 706 8.84 -5.79 -10.67
N CYS A 707 10.05 -6.03 -10.14
CA CYS A 707 10.99 -4.95 -9.79
C CYS A 707 11.30 -4.07 -11.01
N LYS A 708 11.58 -4.68 -12.18
CA LYS A 708 11.86 -3.98 -13.44
C LYS A 708 10.65 -3.24 -14.03
N LEU A 709 9.42 -3.62 -13.65
CA LEU A 709 8.21 -2.87 -13.97
C LEU A 709 8.01 -1.68 -13.00
N ASN A 710 8.32 -1.85 -11.72
CA ASN A 710 8.28 -0.77 -10.74
C ASN A 710 9.32 0.32 -11.06
N GLU A 711 10.57 -0.05 -11.40
CA GLU A 711 11.60 0.91 -11.85
C GLU A 711 11.13 1.78 -13.03
N LYS A 712 10.39 1.19 -13.99
CA LYS A 712 9.80 1.92 -15.12
C LYS A 712 8.62 2.80 -14.69
N LEU A 713 7.82 2.34 -13.73
CA LEU A 713 6.70 3.12 -13.19
C LEU A 713 7.22 4.34 -12.43
N ASP A 714 8.23 4.20 -11.59
CA ASP A 714 8.86 5.30 -10.85
C ASP A 714 9.48 6.33 -11.81
N GLN A 715 10.17 5.88 -12.87
CA GLN A 715 10.65 6.78 -13.92
C GLN A 715 9.50 7.51 -14.63
N ALA A 716 8.43 6.80 -15.04
CA ALA A 716 7.27 7.43 -15.69
C ALA A 716 6.52 8.41 -14.77
N VAL A 717 6.48 8.16 -13.46
CA VAL A 717 5.93 9.07 -12.45
C VAL A 717 6.81 10.31 -12.27
N LYS A 718 8.14 10.16 -12.36
CA LYS A 718 9.09 11.29 -12.37
C LYS A 718 8.93 12.15 -13.62
N ASP A 719 8.88 11.54 -14.80
CA ASP A 719 8.68 12.22 -16.09
C ASP A 719 7.34 12.98 -16.13
N LEU A 720 6.27 12.36 -15.61
CA LEU A 720 4.95 12.98 -15.50
C LEU A 720 4.94 14.18 -14.53
N ARG A 721 5.67 14.09 -13.41
CA ARG A 721 5.82 15.20 -12.46
C ARG A 721 6.55 16.39 -13.10
N GLU A 722 7.66 16.13 -13.79
CA GLU A 722 8.42 17.17 -14.48
C GLU A 722 7.58 17.86 -15.58
N SER A 723 6.73 17.10 -16.27
CA SER A 723 5.77 17.63 -17.26
C SER A 723 4.63 18.45 -16.63
N ASP A 724 4.06 18.04 -15.48
CA ASP A 724 3.05 18.86 -14.81
C ASP A 724 3.65 20.13 -14.18
N ASP A 725 4.89 20.07 -13.68
CA ASP A 725 5.63 21.26 -13.24
C ASP A 725 5.95 22.21 -14.40
N GLU A 726 6.26 21.70 -15.61
CA GLU A 726 6.37 22.52 -16.81
C GLU A 726 5.03 23.15 -17.21
N LYS A 727 3.95 22.37 -17.22
CA LYS A 727 2.59 22.84 -17.48
C LYS A 727 2.15 23.92 -16.49
N ARG A 728 2.53 23.82 -15.21
CA ARG A 728 2.32 24.89 -14.20
C ARG A 728 3.08 26.16 -14.55
N ARG A 729 4.36 26.06 -14.93
CA ARG A 729 5.15 27.22 -15.41
C ARG A 729 4.51 27.87 -16.64
N LEU A 730 4.03 27.08 -17.60
CA LEU A 730 3.33 27.57 -18.79
C LEU A 730 1.99 28.23 -18.47
N LEU A 731 1.22 27.71 -17.50
CA LEU A 731 -0.02 28.33 -17.04
C LEU A 731 0.21 29.69 -16.37
N VAL A 732 1.26 29.82 -15.55
CA VAL A 732 1.65 31.11 -14.95
C VAL A 732 2.05 32.12 -16.04
N ALA A 733 2.92 31.72 -16.97
CA ALA A 733 3.34 32.58 -18.09
C ALA A 733 2.19 32.94 -19.05
N ALA A 734 1.18 32.07 -19.19
CA ALA A 734 -0.03 32.37 -19.95
C ALA A 734 -0.91 33.40 -19.22
N LYS A 735 -1.11 33.26 -17.91
CA LYS A 735 -1.87 34.23 -17.09
C LYS A 735 -1.19 35.60 -17.03
N GLU A 736 0.15 35.62 -16.97
CA GLU A 736 0.94 36.86 -17.05
C GLU A 736 0.72 37.57 -18.40
N LYS A 737 0.79 36.84 -19.53
CA LYS A 737 0.49 37.38 -20.86
C LYS A 737 -0.95 37.87 -20.99
N GLU A 738 -1.92 37.17 -20.42
CA GLU A 738 -3.33 37.59 -20.38
C GLU A 738 -3.52 38.90 -19.61
N ASN A 739 -2.84 39.06 -18.47
CA ASN A 739 -2.85 40.30 -17.70
C ASN A 739 -2.19 41.45 -18.48
N ILE A 740 -1.06 41.20 -19.16
CA ILE A 740 -0.38 42.19 -20.01
C ILE A 740 -1.27 42.61 -21.20
N LEU A 741 -1.96 41.66 -21.83
CA LEU A 741 -2.93 41.95 -22.89
C LEU A 741 -4.11 42.79 -22.38
N SER A 742 -4.67 42.45 -21.22
CA SER A 742 -5.76 43.24 -20.60
C SER A 742 -5.32 44.67 -20.26
N LEU A 743 -4.06 44.85 -19.80
CA LEU A 743 -3.48 46.17 -19.56
C LEU A 743 -3.26 46.95 -20.87
N PHE A 744 -2.83 46.27 -21.93
CA PHE A 744 -2.68 46.87 -23.26
C PHE A 744 -4.04 47.29 -23.86
N GLU A 745 -5.07 46.43 -23.77
CA GLU A 745 -6.44 46.76 -24.19
C GLU A 745 -7.01 47.94 -23.40
N ALA A 746 -6.79 48.00 -22.08
CA ALA A 746 -7.21 49.13 -21.27
C ALA A 746 -6.53 50.44 -21.72
N ASN A 747 -5.23 50.40 -21.99
CA ASN A 747 -4.46 51.53 -22.49
C ASN A 747 -4.91 51.97 -23.91
N GLU A 748 -5.13 51.02 -24.82
CA GLU A 748 -5.62 51.32 -26.18
C GLU A 748 -7.02 51.95 -26.16
N ASN A 749 -7.91 51.46 -25.29
CA ASN A 749 -9.24 52.05 -25.09
C ASN A 749 -9.15 53.47 -24.51
N GLU A 750 -8.15 53.79 -23.67
CA GLU A 750 -7.96 55.15 -23.16
C GLU A 750 -7.41 56.09 -24.25
N HIS A 751 -6.41 55.65 -25.03
CA HIS A 751 -5.94 56.39 -26.20
C HIS A 751 -7.06 56.62 -27.23
N ARG A 752 -8.01 55.69 -27.35
CA ARG A 752 -9.19 55.82 -28.21
C ARG A 752 -10.12 56.95 -27.73
N LYS A 753 -10.44 57.01 -26.43
CA LYS A 753 -11.22 58.14 -25.84
C LYS A 753 -10.51 59.48 -26.01
N GLN A 754 -9.18 59.50 -25.84
CA GLN A 754 -8.37 60.70 -26.05
C GLN A 754 -8.42 61.14 -27.51
N MET A 755 -8.30 60.20 -28.46
CA MET A 755 -8.44 60.48 -29.90
C MET A 755 -9.85 60.98 -30.25
N GLU A 756 -10.92 60.36 -29.74
CA GLU A 756 -12.30 60.83 -29.91
C GLU A 756 -12.49 62.25 -29.36
N SER A 757 -11.90 62.56 -28.20
CA SER A 757 -11.92 63.90 -27.61
C SER A 757 -11.16 64.92 -28.45
N ILE A 758 -10.02 64.54 -29.05
CA ILE A 758 -9.25 65.36 -29.99
C ILE A 758 -10.04 65.59 -31.29
N ILE A 759 -10.72 64.57 -31.82
CA ILE A 759 -11.57 64.69 -33.02
C ILE A 759 -12.71 65.69 -32.75
N ILE A 760 -13.42 65.57 -31.63
CA ILE A 760 -14.49 66.51 -31.24
C ILE A 760 -13.96 67.95 -31.11
N LEU A 761 -12.76 68.12 -30.52
CA LEU A 761 -12.11 69.43 -30.43
C LEU A 761 -11.73 69.99 -31.82
N VAL A 762 -11.18 69.17 -32.70
CA VAL A 762 -10.79 69.56 -34.07
C VAL A 762 -12.01 69.87 -34.94
N GLU A 763 -13.11 69.14 -34.82
CA GLU A 763 -14.38 69.45 -35.50
C GLU A 763 -14.97 70.77 -35.00
N GLY A 764 -14.92 71.04 -33.68
CA GLY A 764 -15.32 72.31 -33.09
C GLY A 764 -14.46 73.49 -33.55
N LEU A 765 -13.14 73.31 -33.63
CA LEU A 765 -12.19 74.30 -34.15
C LEU A 765 -12.39 74.53 -35.66
N TYR A 766 -12.60 73.48 -36.45
CA TYR A 766 -12.89 73.59 -37.88
C TYR A 766 -14.19 74.37 -38.12
N LYS A 767 -15.24 74.09 -37.35
CA LYS A 767 -16.51 74.83 -37.44
C LYS A 767 -16.33 76.31 -37.11
N THR A 768 -15.70 76.62 -35.97
CA THR A 768 -15.47 78.02 -35.57
C THR A 768 -14.53 78.77 -36.52
N PHE A 769 -13.58 78.08 -37.17
CA PHE A 769 -12.78 78.64 -38.25
C PHE A 769 -13.60 78.92 -39.51
N ALA A 770 -14.51 78.00 -39.91
CA ALA A 770 -15.40 78.21 -41.06
C ALA A 770 -16.40 79.36 -40.81
N ASP A 771 -16.94 79.48 -39.60
CA ASP A 771 -17.78 80.61 -39.18
C ASP A 771 -16.98 81.94 -39.24
N PHE A 772 -15.72 81.92 -38.83
CA PHE A 772 -14.80 83.07 -38.93
C PHE A 772 -14.44 83.43 -40.38
N GLU A 773 -14.16 82.44 -41.24
CA GLU A 773 -13.90 82.65 -42.67
C GLU A 773 -15.11 83.29 -43.36
N CYS A 774 -16.32 82.83 -43.05
CA CYS A 774 -17.56 83.44 -43.56
C CYS A 774 -17.73 84.90 -43.10
N GLN A 775 -17.45 85.19 -41.82
CA GLN A 775 -17.49 86.55 -41.28
C GLN A 775 -16.46 87.47 -41.96
N VAL A 776 -15.22 87.01 -42.11
CA VAL A 776 -14.15 87.74 -42.81
C VAL A 776 -14.50 87.95 -44.29
N ALA A 777 -15.07 86.97 -44.97
CA ALA A 777 -15.50 87.08 -46.36
C ALA A 777 -16.59 88.15 -46.55
N GLU A 778 -17.62 88.19 -45.69
CA GLU A 778 -18.66 89.22 -45.75
C GLU A 778 -18.14 90.62 -45.34
N ASP A 779 -17.22 90.72 -44.37
CA ASP A 779 -16.60 92.00 -44.01
C ASP A 779 -15.63 92.51 -45.09
N MET A 780 -14.86 91.63 -45.76
CA MET A 780 -14.06 91.97 -46.93
C MET A 780 -14.93 92.41 -48.11
N LYS A 781 -16.03 91.71 -48.38
CA LYS A 781 -17.04 92.06 -49.39
C LYS A 781 -17.69 93.42 -49.09
N ARG A 782 -18.04 93.70 -47.82
CA ARG A 782 -18.53 95.01 -47.37
C ARG A 782 -17.46 96.09 -47.53
N SER A 783 -16.19 95.78 -47.29
CA SER A 783 -15.06 96.69 -47.50
C SER A 783 -14.85 97.01 -48.98
N ASN A 784 -14.90 96.00 -49.86
CA ASN A 784 -14.80 96.16 -51.31
C ASN A 784 -15.94 97.02 -51.87
N LEU A 785 -17.20 96.78 -51.46
CA LEU A 785 -18.33 97.63 -51.86
C LEU A 785 -18.18 99.09 -51.40
N ARG A 786 -17.58 99.33 -50.21
CA ARG A 786 -17.23 100.68 -49.76
C ARG A 786 -16.10 101.30 -50.59
N LEU A 787 -15.10 100.51 -50.99
CA LEU A 787 -13.99 100.95 -51.81
C LEU A 787 -14.42 101.25 -53.26
N GLU A 788 -15.30 100.44 -53.85
CA GLU A 788 -15.91 100.70 -55.15
C GLU A 788 -16.76 101.98 -55.13
N ASN A 789 -17.55 102.20 -54.07
CA ASN A 789 -18.29 103.45 -53.88
C ASN A 789 -17.33 104.65 -53.81
N LEU A 790 -16.27 104.57 -53.00
CA LEU A 790 -15.23 105.62 -52.93
C LEU A 790 -14.51 105.83 -54.27
N ASN A 791 -14.23 104.77 -55.03
CA ASN A 791 -13.66 104.86 -56.37
C ASN A 791 -14.61 105.53 -57.37
N SER A 792 -15.92 105.26 -57.29
CA SER A 792 -16.93 105.94 -58.11
C SER A 792 -17.01 107.44 -57.77
N GLN A 793 -16.97 107.80 -56.49
CA GLN A 793 -16.88 109.19 -56.03
C GLN A 793 -15.58 109.87 -56.49
N PHE A 794 -14.44 109.17 -56.43
CA PHE A 794 -13.16 109.66 -56.92
C PHE A 794 -13.17 109.85 -58.45
N SER A 795 -13.84 108.98 -59.20
CA SER A 795 -14.03 109.15 -60.65
C SER A 795 -14.86 110.40 -60.99
N SER A 796 -15.88 110.70 -60.18
CA SER A 796 -16.68 111.94 -60.28
C SER A 796 -15.83 113.17 -59.95
N LEU A 797 -14.99 113.10 -58.91
CA LEU A 797 -14.04 114.16 -58.56
C LEU A 797 -13.00 114.39 -59.68
N ILE A 798 -12.51 113.33 -60.33
CA ILE A 798 -11.64 113.42 -61.51
C ILE A 798 -12.37 114.11 -62.68
N GLN A 799 -13.64 113.79 -62.93
CA GLN A 799 -14.43 114.51 -63.95
C GLN A 799 -14.58 115.99 -63.60
N MET A 800 -14.88 116.31 -62.34
CA MET A 800 -15.01 117.68 -61.85
C MET A 800 -13.70 118.46 -61.98
N ALA A 801 -12.57 117.85 -61.60
CA ALA A 801 -11.23 118.42 -61.78
C ALA A 801 -10.89 118.64 -63.26
N ASN A 802 -11.29 117.72 -64.15
CA ASN A 802 -11.12 117.88 -65.60
C ASN A 802 -12.04 118.95 -66.22
N VAL A 803 -13.20 119.23 -65.62
CA VAL A 803 -14.02 120.40 -65.97
C VAL A 803 -13.36 121.69 -65.45
N LEU A 804 -12.84 121.70 -64.23
CA LEU A 804 -12.14 122.84 -63.65
C LEU A 804 -10.87 123.19 -64.44
N LYS A 805 -10.07 122.19 -64.83
CA LYS A 805 -8.88 122.34 -65.67
C LYS A 805 -9.21 122.91 -67.06
N ARG A 806 -10.33 122.48 -67.67
CA ARG A 806 -10.84 123.05 -68.93
C ARG A 806 -11.29 124.52 -68.76
N LYS A 807 -11.99 124.85 -67.67
CA LYS A 807 -12.35 126.25 -67.34
C LYS A 807 -11.10 127.12 -67.11
N GLY A 808 -10.12 126.63 -66.36
CA GLY A 808 -8.85 127.33 -66.11
C GLY A 808 -8.06 127.60 -67.40
N LEU A 809 -7.97 126.62 -68.30
CA LEU A 809 -7.34 126.79 -69.61
C LEU A 809 -8.10 127.81 -70.48
N HIS A 810 -9.44 127.79 -70.45
CA HIS A 810 -10.25 128.79 -71.16
C HIS A 810 -10.07 130.21 -70.59
N TYR A 811 -10.03 130.38 -69.26
CA TYR A 811 -9.71 131.66 -68.64
C TYR A 811 -8.30 132.15 -69.01
N LYS A 812 -7.30 131.25 -69.01
CA LYS A 812 -5.94 131.59 -69.46
C LYS A 812 -5.94 132.08 -70.91
N GLN A 813 -6.54 131.33 -71.85
CA GLN A 813 -6.62 131.74 -73.26
C GLN A 813 -7.36 133.08 -73.46
N ASN A 814 -8.37 133.36 -72.65
CA ASN A 814 -9.13 134.61 -72.74
C ASN A 814 -8.38 135.80 -72.12
N LEU A 815 -7.50 135.56 -71.14
CA LEU A 815 -6.56 136.56 -70.62
C LEU A 815 -5.44 136.82 -71.63
N GLU A 816 -4.83 135.78 -72.19
CA GLU A 816 -3.80 135.88 -73.23
C GLU A 816 -4.31 136.68 -74.44
N ARG A 817 -5.53 136.41 -74.91
CA ARG A 817 -6.18 137.22 -75.96
C ARG A 817 -6.33 138.69 -75.56
N ARG A 818 -6.82 138.97 -74.34
CA ARG A 818 -6.96 140.36 -73.84
C ARG A 818 -5.62 141.08 -73.77
N CYS A 819 -4.54 140.41 -73.38
CA CYS A 819 -3.20 140.99 -73.41
C CYS A 819 -2.77 141.29 -74.85
N SER A 820 -2.95 140.36 -75.80
CA SER A 820 -2.65 140.59 -77.22
C SER A 820 -3.50 141.68 -77.87
N ASP A 821 -4.72 141.91 -77.39
CA ASP A 821 -5.58 143.00 -77.89
C ASP A 821 -5.23 144.34 -77.24
N LEU A 822 -4.71 144.35 -76.01
CA LEU A 822 -4.17 145.54 -75.34
C LEU A 822 -2.84 145.97 -75.97
N GLU A 823 -1.93 145.04 -76.24
CA GLU A 823 -0.64 145.25 -76.91
C GLU A 823 -0.82 145.88 -78.31
N LYS A 824 -1.83 145.44 -79.07
CA LYS A 824 -2.19 146.11 -80.34
C LYS A 824 -2.65 147.55 -80.12
N ALA A 825 -3.54 147.78 -79.15
CA ALA A 825 -4.05 149.12 -78.84
C ALA A 825 -2.93 150.07 -78.37
N GLU A 826 -1.94 149.55 -77.64
CA GLU A 826 -0.71 150.27 -77.27
C GLU A 826 0.07 150.66 -78.55
N THR A 827 0.37 149.72 -79.45
CA THR A 827 1.06 150.04 -80.72
C THR A 827 0.27 150.96 -81.67
N GLU A 828 -1.07 150.96 -81.60
CA GLU A 828 -1.91 151.88 -82.38
C GLU A 828 -1.91 153.28 -81.77
N VAL A 829 -1.90 153.40 -80.43
CA VAL A 829 -1.73 154.68 -79.73
C VAL A 829 -0.34 155.27 -79.97
N ASP A 830 0.72 154.46 -79.94
CA ASP A 830 2.09 154.91 -80.27
C ASP A 830 2.17 155.43 -81.72
N LEU A 831 1.60 154.70 -82.68
CA LEU A 831 1.57 155.10 -84.10
C LEU A 831 0.75 156.40 -84.33
N LEU A 832 -0.27 156.65 -83.50
CA LEU A 832 -1.02 157.90 -83.50
C LEU A 832 -0.24 159.03 -82.81
N GLY A 833 0.56 158.72 -81.78
CA GLY A 833 1.53 159.64 -81.17
C GLY A 833 2.56 160.14 -82.17
N ASP A 834 3.24 159.23 -82.87
CA ASP A 834 4.18 159.54 -83.96
C ASP A 834 3.55 160.47 -85.02
N GLN A 835 2.29 160.23 -85.39
CA GLN A 835 1.56 161.07 -86.35
C GLN A 835 1.24 162.46 -85.79
N VAL A 836 0.86 162.56 -84.51
CA VAL A 836 0.62 163.85 -83.84
C VAL A 836 1.92 164.66 -83.72
N ASP A 837 3.04 164.04 -83.37
CA ASP A 837 4.34 164.71 -83.27
C ASP A 837 4.85 165.19 -84.65
N VAL A 838 4.63 164.40 -85.71
CA VAL A 838 4.91 164.83 -87.09
C VAL A 838 4.03 166.01 -87.51
N LEU A 839 2.76 166.05 -87.11
CA LEU A 839 1.84 167.16 -87.37
C LEU A 839 2.20 168.42 -86.57
N LEU A 840 2.58 168.28 -85.29
CA LEU A 840 3.09 169.37 -84.45
C LEU A 840 4.38 169.97 -85.06
N GLY A 841 5.33 169.12 -85.44
CA GLY A 841 6.56 169.52 -86.12
C GLY A 841 6.36 170.07 -87.54
N LEU A 842 5.18 169.93 -88.14
CA LEU A 842 4.78 170.62 -89.37
C LEU A 842 4.16 172.00 -89.04
N LEU A 843 3.29 172.05 -88.04
CA LEU A 843 2.64 173.28 -87.55
C LEU A 843 3.69 174.29 -87.03
N GLU A 844 4.73 173.82 -86.34
CA GLU A 844 5.85 174.65 -85.89
C GLU A 844 6.60 175.29 -87.07
N LYS A 845 6.86 174.53 -88.14
CA LYS A 845 7.51 175.06 -89.35
C LYS A 845 6.64 176.09 -90.07
N ILE A 846 5.33 175.86 -90.13
CA ILE A 846 4.35 176.82 -90.68
C ILE A 846 4.33 178.10 -89.83
N TYR A 847 4.33 177.96 -88.50
CA TYR A 847 4.39 179.06 -87.56
C TYR A 847 5.66 179.90 -87.70
N ILE A 848 6.85 179.28 -87.73
CA ILE A 848 8.14 179.96 -87.92
C ILE A 848 8.16 180.73 -89.26
N ALA A 849 7.63 180.13 -90.34
CA ALA A 849 7.54 180.79 -91.63
C ALA A 849 6.62 182.02 -91.61
N LEU A 850 5.47 181.95 -90.91
CA LEU A 850 4.54 183.08 -90.78
C LEU A 850 5.09 184.18 -89.85
N ASP A 851 5.75 183.83 -88.75
CA ASP A 851 6.37 184.79 -87.82
C ASP A 851 7.52 185.57 -88.51
N HIS A 852 8.26 184.95 -89.44
CA HIS A 852 9.24 185.65 -90.27
C HIS A 852 8.63 186.77 -91.14
N TYR A 853 7.41 186.59 -91.63
CA TYR A 853 6.67 187.62 -92.39
C TYR A 853 5.83 188.57 -91.50
N SER A 854 5.87 188.41 -90.16
CA SER A 854 5.17 189.25 -89.18
C SER A 854 5.31 190.76 -89.40
N PRO A 855 6.47 191.34 -89.78
CA PRO A 855 6.58 192.77 -90.06
C PRO A 855 5.64 193.28 -91.16
N ILE A 856 5.31 192.45 -92.14
CA ILE A 856 4.40 192.76 -93.25
C ILE A 856 2.96 192.40 -92.85
N LEU A 857 2.77 191.27 -92.17
CA LEU A 857 1.46 190.77 -91.75
C LEU A 857 0.79 191.61 -90.64
N LYS A 858 1.51 192.54 -89.99
CA LYS A 858 0.94 193.54 -89.07
C LYS A 858 -0.22 194.37 -89.64
N HIS A 859 -0.37 194.45 -90.96
CA HIS A 859 -1.50 195.12 -91.61
C HIS A 859 -2.76 194.23 -91.77
N TYR A 860 -2.70 192.95 -91.39
CA TYR A 860 -3.80 191.99 -91.49
C TYR A 860 -4.11 191.35 -90.14
N THR A 861 -4.96 192.01 -89.34
CA THR A 861 -5.26 191.65 -87.93
C THR A 861 -5.62 190.19 -87.73
N GLY A 862 -6.50 189.61 -88.56
CA GLY A 862 -6.93 188.22 -88.44
C GLY A 862 -5.81 187.18 -88.66
N VAL A 863 -4.75 187.51 -89.40
CA VAL A 863 -3.58 186.62 -89.54
C VAL A 863 -2.72 186.66 -88.26
N MET A 864 -2.62 187.83 -87.63
CA MET A 864 -1.92 188.00 -86.35
C MET A 864 -2.62 187.27 -85.20
N GLU A 865 -3.96 187.24 -85.19
CA GLU A 865 -4.75 186.48 -84.22
C GLU A 865 -4.51 184.97 -84.35
N ILE A 866 -4.53 184.44 -85.60
CA ILE A 866 -4.20 183.03 -85.87
C ILE A 866 -2.74 182.72 -85.49
N LEU A 867 -1.79 183.61 -85.79
CA LEU A 867 -0.38 183.44 -85.41
C LEU A 867 -0.21 183.31 -83.88
N ASN A 868 -0.91 184.14 -83.11
CA ASN A 868 -0.87 184.09 -81.65
C ASN A 868 -1.58 182.84 -81.09
N LEU A 869 -2.65 182.36 -81.75
CA LEU A 869 -3.32 181.12 -81.38
C LEU A 869 -2.39 179.92 -81.60
N VAL A 870 -1.77 179.82 -82.78
CA VAL A 870 -0.81 178.75 -83.10
C VAL A 870 0.42 178.81 -82.18
N ARG A 871 0.92 180.01 -81.86
CA ARG A 871 1.96 180.19 -80.84
C ARG A 871 1.59 179.55 -79.50
N ARG A 872 0.36 179.78 -79.02
CA ARG A 872 -0.13 179.28 -77.72
C ARG A 872 -0.26 177.75 -77.68
N GLU A 873 -0.79 177.14 -78.75
CA GLU A 873 -0.92 175.68 -78.78
C GLU A 873 0.46 175.00 -78.95
N LEU A 874 1.39 175.61 -79.69
CA LEU A 874 2.77 175.13 -79.81
C LEU A 874 3.61 175.35 -78.54
N SER A 875 3.38 176.42 -77.77
CA SER A 875 4.06 176.65 -76.48
C SER A 875 3.54 175.75 -75.36
N GLY A 876 2.52 174.92 -75.61
CA GLY A 876 1.87 174.09 -74.60
C GLY A 876 1.03 174.87 -73.59
N GLU A 877 0.76 176.17 -73.84
CA GLU A 877 -0.01 177.05 -72.97
C GLU A 877 -1.54 176.89 -73.16
N SER A 878 -1.99 175.65 -73.39
CA SER A 878 -3.40 175.31 -73.42
C SER A 878 -3.93 175.15 -71.99
N THR A 879 -4.87 176.02 -71.61
CA THR A 879 -5.52 175.98 -70.29
C THR A 879 -6.36 174.71 -70.16
N ARG A 880 -5.96 173.80 -69.26
CA ARG A 880 -6.68 172.57 -68.95
C ARG A 880 -8.16 172.84 -68.63
N PRO A 881 -9.11 172.18 -69.32
CA PRO A 881 -10.45 171.92 -68.78
C PRO A 881 -10.35 170.92 -67.60
N VAL A 882 -11.47 170.76 -66.88
CA VAL A 882 -11.64 169.82 -65.75
C VAL A 882 -11.83 168.39 -66.25
#